data_AF-A0A495ZFR8-F1
#
_entry.id   AF-A0A495ZFR8-F1
#
_cell.length_a   1.000
_cell.length_b   1.000
_cell.length_c   1.000
_cell.angle_alpha   90.00
_cell.angle_beta   90.00
_cell.angle_gamma   90.00
#
_symmetry.space_group_name_H-M   'P 1'
#
loop_
_entity.id
_entity.type
_entity.pdbx_description
1 polymer ?
#
loop_
_entity_poly.entity_id
_entity_poly.type
_entity_poly.pdbx_seq_one_letter_code
_entity_poly.pdbx_strand_id
1 'polypeptide(L)'
;MMNPNDADLIQRTLAGDEDAFTTLVNKYQKSVHALVWRKIGDFHIAEEITQDVFLKAYKRLSTLKRRDHFPGWLYVIATRRCIAWLRKKQLPTKSLDAMSTTELEEICYAQYEADRDEEAAVKHRRELVKRLLQKLPESERTVVTLYYMAEMTGEEISLFLGVSHNTVRSRLHRARERLEKEESIIQEVVGSFQLSPHLTENIIREIAHLKPVSPSASKPWIPWVLSFTSAALVILMIGFGTRALSRFQQPYNLDATSEMTVELVDASVVLELERKSDTLTRFGRADTPGKHSRPGFQAEPLFIAAAQADETDLPAVKPEWIQTKGPGGVLSAGLFLASDQTLYAITKTGLYRLTEAADGWTFVSASGPNREFDPIMAERDSTLYLLTPNELLASTDEGKTWNTLGARPEGYAVALVITDAVMYLILKTEVFRSEDVGKQWEPIGETLRALALQALADAGLEEVRPPNPAAWDSYAIDNMVFRIWDALAIDNILFIGTSQGLFRFTDAWEKLSVPTLDGIKSLATIEDRLYIGIVLPTDLPAPELGPELPAETTVFASTDLGDSWTDITPMSRGHFIRTAEVVTVGDTLILPGYGLRSQDGGKTWMTLGGDLNRITVFPAIALDENNLYTGSRGIRRSTDGGVTWHPFTTGIVNSRVPNLFVFENVLYALTPTKMLKSADGGESWESVDLISTNEKTLRPFLPPSLSKGFNASTTKVATIDGVLYVSNSEPDGVTLYRLADAGNMFLPVEDAPDFEEDTLYTEWQKKRMEAGRNNVDVDRVMKQLNAAQERIYEEQETNGTFTVADDTVFMEYRHKLYRWQFDETAWHDTSLEDQEGISPIRGKGFTLAVSGNTVYAGKREGDLFLSQDGGDTWRDVTDNLTSPVEHFKEIVFAGSTVYVSTDIGVTRSSNGETWNVLTDINGNRLIMDQIAVDGMTTYGVCDSGVYQVDNQTSTWEQIIPKLPHTAISFAVDGNTFYIGTKQNGVLRFQRDGQ
;
A
#
# COMPACT_ATOMS: atom_id res chain seq x y z
N MET A 1 -28.95 -21.08 -22.23
CA MET A 1 -28.69 -22.19 -23.19
C MET A 1 -28.60 -23.50 -22.41
N MET A 2 -28.89 -24.65 -23.01
CA MET A 2 -28.63 -25.95 -22.37
C MET A 2 -27.12 -26.12 -22.14
N ASN A 3 -26.74 -26.48 -20.92
CA ASN A 3 -25.34 -26.75 -20.57
C ASN A 3 -24.89 -28.03 -21.32
N PRO A 4 -23.87 -27.99 -22.19
CA PRO A 4 -23.50 -29.14 -23.02
C PRO A 4 -23.12 -30.36 -22.16
N ASN A 5 -23.56 -31.53 -22.61
CA ASN A 5 -23.33 -32.81 -21.93
C ASN A 5 -21.85 -33.21 -22.03
N ASP A 6 -21.19 -33.44 -20.89
CA ASP A 6 -19.79 -33.87 -20.81
C ASP A 6 -19.49 -35.05 -21.75
N ALA A 7 -20.42 -36.01 -21.87
CA ALA A 7 -20.22 -37.18 -22.70
C ALA A 7 -20.10 -36.86 -24.21
N ASP A 8 -20.71 -35.76 -24.66
CA ASP A 8 -20.60 -35.24 -26.03
C ASP A 8 -19.30 -34.45 -26.21
N LEU A 9 -18.97 -33.54 -25.28
CA LEU A 9 -17.71 -32.78 -25.31
C LEU A 9 -16.49 -33.71 -25.31
N ILE A 10 -16.51 -34.77 -24.50
CA ILE A 10 -15.45 -35.80 -24.46
C ILE A 10 -15.39 -36.56 -25.79
N GLN A 11 -16.53 -36.85 -26.42
CA GLN A 11 -16.55 -37.53 -27.72
C GLN A 11 -15.97 -36.64 -28.83
N ARG A 12 -16.30 -35.35 -28.82
CA ARG A 12 -15.77 -34.35 -29.75
C ARG A 12 -14.27 -34.14 -29.55
N THR A 13 -13.81 -34.01 -28.29
CA THR A 13 -12.37 -33.95 -27.96
C THR A 13 -11.61 -35.16 -28.52
N LEU A 14 -12.15 -36.38 -28.31
CA LEU A 14 -11.55 -37.61 -28.85
C LEU A 14 -11.61 -37.71 -30.39
N ALA A 15 -12.45 -36.92 -31.04
CA ALA A 15 -12.49 -36.76 -32.50
C ALA A 15 -11.57 -35.63 -33.02
N GLY A 16 -10.86 -34.91 -32.13
CA GLY A 16 -9.89 -33.86 -32.47
C GLY A 16 -10.40 -32.42 -32.37
N ASP A 17 -11.61 -32.21 -31.83
CA ASP A 17 -12.19 -30.89 -31.57
C ASP A 17 -11.58 -30.29 -30.28
N GLU A 18 -10.73 -29.27 -30.44
CA GLU A 18 -10.03 -28.61 -29.32
C GLU A 18 -10.97 -27.70 -28.51
N ASP A 19 -11.92 -27.02 -29.16
CA ASP A 19 -12.92 -26.16 -28.52
C ASP A 19 -13.81 -26.95 -27.55
N ALA A 20 -14.09 -28.22 -27.88
CA ALA A 20 -14.79 -29.13 -26.98
C ALA A 20 -13.99 -29.44 -25.69
N PHE A 21 -12.66 -29.47 -25.74
CA PHE A 21 -11.84 -29.60 -24.54
C PHE A 21 -11.69 -28.27 -23.79
N THR A 22 -11.54 -27.15 -24.49
CA THR A 22 -11.60 -25.80 -23.91
C THR A 22 -12.88 -25.60 -23.11
N THR A 23 -14.01 -26.09 -23.61
CA THR A 23 -15.30 -26.08 -22.91
C THR A 23 -15.27 -26.92 -21.63
N LEU A 24 -14.60 -28.07 -21.62
CA LEU A 24 -14.42 -28.91 -20.41
C LEU A 24 -13.47 -28.26 -19.39
N VAL A 25 -12.40 -27.60 -19.84
CA VAL A 25 -11.47 -26.85 -18.96
C VAL A 25 -12.24 -25.70 -18.30
N ASN A 26 -12.91 -24.86 -19.09
CA ASN A 26 -13.71 -23.74 -18.60
C ASN A 26 -14.76 -24.17 -17.56
N LYS A 27 -15.41 -25.31 -17.77
CA LYS A 27 -16.44 -25.85 -16.88
C LYS A 27 -15.90 -26.37 -15.54
N TYR A 28 -14.67 -26.90 -15.50
CA TYR A 28 -14.15 -27.60 -14.32
C TYR A 28 -12.91 -26.95 -13.66
N GLN A 29 -12.32 -25.91 -14.26
CA GLN A 29 -11.09 -25.30 -13.73
C GLN A 29 -11.28 -24.69 -12.33
N LYS A 30 -12.39 -23.99 -12.07
CA LYS A 30 -12.74 -23.51 -10.71
C LYS A 30 -12.76 -24.65 -9.68
N SER A 31 -13.49 -25.73 -9.98
CA SER A 31 -13.65 -26.89 -9.08
C SER A 31 -12.35 -27.65 -8.82
N VAL A 32 -11.51 -27.82 -9.85
CA VAL A 32 -10.21 -28.49 -9.72
C VAL A 32 -9.24 -27.61 -8.92
N HIS A 33 -9.15 -26.32 -9.23
CA HIS A 33 -8.27 -25.39 -8.52
C HIS A 33 -8.63 -25.28 -7.04
N ALA A 34 -9.91 -25.07 -6.72
CA ALA A 34 -10.41 -25.04 -5.35
C ALA A 34 -10.08 -26.33 -4.57
N LEU A 35 -10.19 -27.50 -5.21
CA LEU A 35 -9.80 -28.80 -4.61
C LEU A 35 -8.29 -28.92 -4.36
N VAL A 36 -7.47 -28.46 -5.31
CA VAL A 36 -6.01 -28.51 -5.22
C VAL A 36 -5.52 -27.53 -4.16
N TRP A 37 -5.98 -26.27 -4.18
CA TRP A 37 -5.68 -25.24 -3.19
C TRP A 37 -6.01 -25.73 -1.77
N ARG A 38 -7.20 -26.32 -1.57
CA ARG A 38 -7.61 -26.95 -0.30
C ARG A 38 -6.70 -28.09 0.18
N LYS A 39 -5.89 -28.70 -0.71
CA LYS A 39 -4.95 -29.78 -0.40
C LYS A 39 -3.48 -29.34 -0.29
N ILE A 40 -3.12 -28.22 -0.90
CA ILE A 40 -1.73 -27.74 -1.01
C ILE A 40 -1.48 -26.51 -0.13
N GLY A 41 -2.48 -25.63 0.03
CA GLY A 41 -2.41 -24.44 0.89
C GLY A 41 -1.72 -23.22 0.29
N ASP A 42 -1.26 -23.33 -0.96
CA ASP A 42 -0.63 -22.27 -1.76
C ASP A 42 -1.42 -22.07 -3.07
N PHE A 43 -1.64 -20.82 -3.48
CA PHE A 43 -2.49 -20.47 -4.63
C PHE A 43 -1.80 -20.66 -5.99
N HIS A 44 -0.53 -20.25 -6.12
CA HIS A 44 0.24 -20.33 -7.36
C HIS A 44 0.60 -21.79 -7.68
N ILE A 45 1.02 -22.56 -6.67
CA ILE A 45 1.29 -23.99 -6.79
C ILE A 45 -0.01 -24.75 -7.07
N ALA A 46 -1.16 -24.29 -6.54
CA ALA A 46 -2.45 -24.86 -6.92
C ALA A 46 -2.83 -24.59 -8.37
N GLU A 47 -2.43 -23.46 -8.95
CA GLU A 47 -2.58 -23.18 -10.38
C GLU A 47 -1.70 -24.11 -11.23
N GLU A 48 -0.41 -24.22 -10.93
CA GLU A 48 0.53 -25.12 -11.61
C GLU A 48 0.03 -26.58 -11.60
N ILE A 49 -0.39 -27.08 -10.43
CA ILE A 49 -0.93 -28.44 -10.31
C ILE A 49 -2.26 -28.57 -11.04
N THR A 50 -3.09 -27.53 -11.11
CA THR A 50 -4.34 -27.53 -11.88
C THR A 50 -4.06 -27.66 -13.38
N GLN A 51 -3.07 -26.94 -13.91
CA GLN A 51 -2.62 -27.08 -15.29
C GLN A 51 -2.20 -28.54 -15.59
N ASP A 52 -1.30 -29.12 -14.79
CA ASP A 52 -0.84 -30.50 -14.98
C ASP A 52 -1.98 -31.54 -14.82
N VAL A 53 -3.00 -31.27 -14.00
CA VAL A 53 -4.20 -32.10 -13.90
C VAL A 53 -4.97 -32.12 -15.22
N PHE A 54 -5.20 -30.97 -15.86
CA PHE A 54 -5.87 -30.92 -17.17
C PHE A 54 -5.00 -31.52 -18.29
N LEU A 55 -3.69 -31.29 -18.29
CA LEU A 55 -2.76 -31.94 -19.23
C LEU A 55 -2.79 -33.47 -19.10
N LYS A 56 -2.91 -34.01 -17.87
CA LYS A 56 -3.03 -35.45 -17.64
C LYS A 56 -4.43 -35.99 -17.89
N ALA A 57 -5.47 -35.20 -17.67
CA ALA A 57 -6.82 -35.54 -18.07
C ALA A 57 -6.90 -35.67 -19.61
N TYR A 58 -6.36 -34.71 -20.37
CA TYR A 58 -6.28 -34.74 -21.82
C TYR A 58 -5.52 -35.98 -22.33
N LYS A 59 -4.26 -36.18 -21.87
CA LYS A 59 -3.41 -37.34 -22.24
C LYS A 59 -4.05 -38.70 -21.92
N ARG A 60 -4.99 -38.77 -20.97
CA ARG A 60 -5.64 -40.01 -20.52
C ARG A 60 -7.12 -40.10 -20.85
N LEU A 61 -7.69 -39.13 -21.57
CA LEU A 61 -9.13 -38.99 -21.77
C LEU A 61 -9.74 -40.24 -22.43
N SER A 62 -9.00 -40.85 -23.36
CA SER A 62 -9.33 -42.11 -24.03
C SER A 62 -9.46 -43.32 -23.09
N THR A 63 -8.95 -43.24 -21.86
CA THR A 63 -9.03 -44.32 -20.86
C THR A 63 -10.31 -44.28 -20.01
N LEU A 64 -11.12 -43.22 -20.13
CA LEU A 64 -12.37 -43.05 -19.39
C LEU A 64 -13.50 -43.91 -19.99
N LYS A 65 -13.80 -45.04 -19.34
CA LYS A 65 -14.83 -46.00 -19.79
C LYS A 65 -16.28 -45.50 -19.66
N ARG A 66 -16.54 -44.61 -18.69
CA ARG A 66 -17.85 -44.02 -18.40
C ARG A 66 -17.73 -42.50 -18.47
N ARG A 67 -18.13 -41.92 -19.60
CA ARG A 67 -17.95 -40.49 -19.88
C ARG A 67 -18.82 -39.60 -18.98
N ASP A 68 -19.93 -40.14 -18.52
CA ASP A 68 -20.84 -39.61 -17.49
C ASP A 68 -20.20 -39.52 -16.08
N HIS A 69 -19.03 -40.14 -15.86
CA HIS A 69 -18.26 -40.06 -14.61
C HIS A 69 -17.03 -39.15 -14.70
N PHE A 70 -16.95 -38.28 -15.72
CA PHE A 70 -15.81 -37.39 -15.92
C PHE A 70 -15.47 -36.51 -14.69
N PRO A 71 -16.41 -35.87 -13.97
CA PRO A 71 -16.10 -35.04 -12.81
C PRO A 71 -15.39 -35.82 -11.69
N GLY A 72 -15.92 -36.99 -11.32
CA GLY A 72 -15.31 -37.87 -10.30
C GLY A 72 -13.99 -38.50 -10.76
N TRP A 73 -13.80 -38.71 -12.06
CA TRP A 73 -12.51 -39.14 -12.61
C TRP A 73 -11.45 -38.04 -12.53
N LEU A 74 -11.82 -36.80 -12.82
CA LEU A 74 -10.97 -35.62 -12.72
C LEU A 74 -10.56 -35.35 -11.26
N TYR A 75 -11.48 -35.48 -10.30
CA TYR A 75 -11.20 -35.46 -8.86
C TYR A 75 -10.11 -36.46 -8.44
N VAL A 76 -10.13 -37.68 -8.99
CA VAL A 76 -9.13 -38.72 -8.71
C VAL A 76 -7.76 -38.36 -9.30
N ILE A 77 -7.72 -37.71 -10.46
CA ILE A 77 -6.45 -37.20 -11.05
C ILE A 77 -5.87 -36.10 -10.16
N ALA A 78 -6.68 -35.08 -9.82
CA ALA A 78 -6.29 -33.96 -8.95
C ALA A 78 -5.76 -34.43 -7.60
N THR A 79 -6.49 -35.32 -6.92
CA THR A 79 -6.09 -35.86 -5.61
C THR A 79 -4.78 -36.64 -5.70
N ARG A 80 -4.56 -37.44 -6.75
CA ARG A 80 -3.29 -38.17 -6.95
C ARG A 80 -2.12 -37.23 -7.22
N ARG A 81 -2.34 -36.09 -7.88
CA ARG A 81 -1.29 -35.10 -8.13
C ARG A 81 -0.91 -34.32 -6.89
N CYS A 82 -1.89 -33.93 -6.07
CA CYS A 82 -1.63 -33.37 -4.75
C CYS A 82 -0.78 -34.32 -3.88
N ILE A 83 -1.16 -35.61 -3.81
CA ILE A 83 -0.42 -36.63 -3.04
C ILE A 83 1.00 -36.83 -3.60
N ALA A 84 1.18 -36.83 -4.93
CA ALA A 84 2.50 -36.97 -5.55
C ALA A 84 3.41 -35.77 -5.26
N TRP A 85 2.85 -34.55 -5.27
CA TRP A 85 3.57 -33.32 -4.93
C TRP A 85 3.98 -33.32 -3.44
N LEU A 86 3.03 -33.57 -2.53
CA LEU A 86 3.29 -33.64 -1.08
C LEU A 86 4.34 -34.70 -0.73
N ARG A 87 4.33 -35.86 -1.40
CA ARG A 87 5.36 -36.90 -1.23
C ARG A 87 6.75 -36.49 -1.74
N LYS A 88 6.82 -35.66 -2.79
CA LYS A 88 8.11 -35.14 -3.30
C LYS A 88 8.74 -34.17 -2.29
N LYS A 89 7.93 -33.47 -1.48
CA LYS A 89 8.35 -32.56 -0.39
C LYS A 89 8.68 -33.27 0.95
N GLN A 90 8.44 -34.59 1.09
CA GLN A 90 8.47 -35.33 2.37
C GLN A 90 9.64 -36.32 2.56
N LEU A 91 10.80 -36.09 1.93
CA LEU A 91 12.04 -36.84 2.20
C LEU A 91 13.18 -35.85 2.47
N PRO A 92 14.04 -36.05 3.51
CA PRO A 92 14.15 -37.18 4.44
C PRO A 92 13.58 -36.92 5.86
N THR A 93 13.30 -37.99 6.62
CA THR A 93 12.56 -37.94 7.90
C THR A 93 13.35 -38.37 9.16
N LYS A 94 13.21 -37.59 10.25
CA LYS A 94 13.05 -37.94 11.70
C LYS A 94 13.23 -36.66 12.54
N SER A 95 12.60 -36.42 13.69
CA SER A 95 11.52 -37.11 14.44
C SER A 95 10.75 -36.04 15.25
N LEU A 96 9.48 -36.28 15.60
CA LEU A 96 8.69 -35.37 16.45
C LEU A 96 8.90 -35.67 17.94
N ASP A 97 9.13 -34.63 18.74
CA ASP A 97 8.65 -34.52 20.13
C ASP A 97 8.71 -33.05 20.58
N ALA A 98 7.79 -32.65 21.48
CA ALA A 98 7.59 -31.31 22.07
C ALA A 98 7.18 -30.16 21.12
N MET A 99 5.88 -29.85 21.13
CA MET A 99 5.33 -28.53 20.74
C MET A 99 5.85 -27.49 21.76
N SER A 100 6.51 -26.42 21.30
CA SER A 100 7.02 -25.33 22.16
C SER A 100 6.41 -23.98 21.79
N THR A 101 6.57 -23.01 22.69
CA THR A 101 5.98 -21.66 22.61
C THR A 101 6.44 -20.82 21.40
N THR A 102 7.42 -21.29 20.63
CA THR A 102 7.96 -20.64 19.43
C THR A 102 6.94 -20.53 18.28
N GLU A 103 5.96 -21.44 18.19
CA GLU A 103 4.86 -21.36 17.20
C GLU A 103 3.93 -20.13 17.40
N LEU A 104 4.02 -19.43 18.54
CA LEU A 104 3.31 -18.17 18.78
C LEU A 104 4.10 -16.94 18.31
N GLU A 105 5.43 -17.04 18.15
CA GLU A 105 6.29 -15.92 17.73
C GLU A 105 6.41 -15.84 16.20
N GLU A 106 6.41 -16.97 15.49
CA GLU A 106 6.29 -17.00 14.02
C GLU A 106 4.99 -16.36 13.50
N ILE A 107 3.91 -16.40 14.30
CA ILE A 107 2.63 -15.76 13.98
C ILE A 107 2.74 -14.22 14.03
N CYS A 108 3.61 -13.68 14.88
CA CYS A 108 3.85 -12.24 14.96
C CYS A 108 4.69 -11.72 13.77
N TYR A 109 5.65 -12.50 13.28
CA TYR A 109 6.49 -12.06 12.15
C TYR A 109 5.71 -11.97 10.83
N ALA A 110 4.77 -12.89 10.57
CA ALA A 110 3.86 -12.80 9.43
C ALA A 110 2.90 -11.56 9.47
N GLN A 111 2.91 -10.82 10.59
CA GLN A 111 2.14 -9.60 10.79
C GLN A 111 2.97 -8.33 10.46
N TYR A 112 4.30 -8.44 10.41
CA TYR A 112 5.25 -7.35 10.15
C TYR A 112 5.36 -6.99 8.65
N GLU A 113 5.40 -7.98 7.75
CA GLU A 113 5.49 -7.71 6.29
C GLU A 113 4.14 -7.38 5.62
N ALA A 114 3.03 -7.51 6.34
CA ALA A 114 1.67 -7.35 5.79
C ALA A 114 1.24 -5.88 5.54
N ASP A 115 2.14 -4.92 5.81
CA ASP A 115 1.86 -3.49 5.87
C ASP A 115 2.27 -2.73 4.57
N ARG A 116 2.67 -3.48 3.53
CA ARG A 116 3.03 -3.00 2.19
C ARG A 116 2.06 -3.54 1.13
N ASP A 117 1.32 -2.62 0.53
CA ASP A 117 0.45 -2.76 -0.66
C ASP A 117 -0.86 -3.56 -0.52
N GLU A 118 -1.82 -3.21 -1.39
CA GLU A 118 -3.22 -3.65 -1.36
C GLU A 118 -3.37 -5.16 -1.65
N GLU A 119 -2.38 -5.75 -2.34
CA GLU A 119 -2.26 -7.20 -2.51
C GLU A 119 -1.94 -7.95 -1.20
N ALA A 120 -1.26 -7.31 -0.24
CA ALA A 120 -1.01 -7.91 1.07
C ALA A 120 -2.29 -8.01 1.90
N ALA A 121 -3.22 -7.05 1.77
CA ALA A 121 -4.55 -7.16 2.38
C ALA A 121 -5.33 -8.37 1.82
N VAL A 122 -5.21 -8.62 0.51
CA VAL A 122 -5.77 -9.84 -0.11
C VAL A 122 -5.04 -11.09 0.40
N LYS A 123 -3.70 -11.14 0.42
CA LYS A 123 -2.89 -12.25 0.96
C LYS A 123 -3.22 -12.57 2.43
N HIS A 124 -3.41 -11.54 3.25
CA HIS A 124 -3.79 -11.63 4.66
C HIS A 124 -5.21 -12.19 4.84
N ARG A 125 -6.19 -11.66 4.09
CA ARG A 125 -7.56 -12.19 4.03
C ARG A 125 -7.55 -13.68 3.63
N ARG A 126 -6.77 -14.05 2.61
CA ARG A 126 -6.59 -15.45 2.14
C ARG A 126 -6.04 -16.37 3.25
N GLU A 127 -5.01 -15.94 3.99
CA GLU A 127 -4.43 -16.74 5.08
C GLU A 127 -5.35 -16.82 6.32
N LEU A 128 -6.10 -15.75 6.62
CA LEU A 128 -7.15 -15.78 7.65
C LEU A 128 -8.21 -16.84 7.32
N VAL A 129 -8.74 -16.84 6.09
CA VAL A 129 -9.68 -17.88 5.62
C VAL A 129 -9.05 -19.26 5.67
N LYS A 130 -7.79 -19.42 5.27
CA LYS A 130 -7.06 -20.71 5.34
C LYS A 130 -6.98 -21.23 6.79
N ARG A 131 -6.65 -20.38 7.77
CA ARG A 131 -6.67 -20.73 9.21
C ARG A 131 -8.07 -21.06 9.73
N LEU A 132 -9.10 -20.30 9.32
CA LEU A 132 -10.50 -20.59 9.70
C LEU A 132 -10.98 -21.93 9.13
N LEU A 133 -10.74 -22.19 7.84
CA LEU A 133 -11.03 -23.46 7.19
C LEU A 133 -10.26 -24.63 7.82
N GLN A 134 -9.05 -24.39 8.34
CA GLN A 134 -8.27 -25.41 9.06
C GLN A 134 -8.94 -25.90 10.35
N LYS A 135 -9.78 -25.09 11.01
CA LYS A 135 -10.60 -25.51 12.17
C LYS A 135 -11.64 -26.59 11.81
N LEU A 136 -12.02 -26.71 10.53
CA LEU A 136 -13.01 -27.69 10.07
C LEU A 136 -12.41 -29.09 9.84
N PRO A 137 -13.14 -30.18 10.15
CA PRO A 137 -12.84 -31.53 9.65
C PRO A 137 -12.67 -31.55 8.12
N GLU A 138 -11.74 -32.35 7.60
CA GLU A 138 -11.40 -32.40 6.17
C GLU A 138 -12.64 -32.53 5.25
N SER A 139 -13.61 -33.35 5.63
CA SER A 139 -14.81 -33.58 4.82
C SER A 139 -15.77 -32.38 4.77
N GLU A 140 -15.75 -31.56 5.82
CA GLU A 140 -16.56 -30.33 5.96
C GLU A 140 -15.87 -29.17 5.24
N ARG A 141 -14.57 -29.01 5.47
CA ARG A 141 -13.68 -28.09 4.77
C ARG A 141 -13.77 -28.21 3.25
N THR A 142 -13.70 -29.44 2.73
CA THR A 142 -13.75 -29.70 1.28
C THR A 142 -15.10 -29.29 0.68
N VAL A 143 -16.21 -29.45 1.41
CA VAL A 143 -17.54 -29.06 0.92
C VAL A 143 -17.70 -27.54 0.95
N VAL A 144 -17.25 -26.86 2.02
CA VAL A 144 -17.25 -25.39 2.09
C VAL A 144 -16.43 -24.77 0.97
N THR A 145 -15.18 -25.22 0.77
CA THR A 145 -14.33 -24.66 -0.29
C THR A 145 -14.95 -24.84 -1.68
N LEU A 146 -15.51 -26.02 -2.00
CA LEU A 146 -16.17 -26.20 -3.31
C LEU A 146 -17.46 -25.39 -3.46
N TYR A 147 -18.21 -25.18 -2.37
CA TYR A 147 -19.46 -24.42 -2.41
C TYR A 147 -19.23 -22.92 -2.61
N TYR A 148 -18.30 -22.31 -1.85
CA TYR A 148 -18.05 -20.86 -1.94
C TYR A 148 -17.01 -20.49 -3.00
N MET A 149 -15.92 -21.25 -3.16
CA MET A 149 -14.79 -20.87 -4.06
C MET A 149 -14.99 -21.34 -5.50
N ALA A 150 -15.72 -22.44 -5.70
CA ALA A 150 -16.05 -22.94 -7.03
C ALA A 150 -17.54 -22.76 -7.38
N GLU A 151 -18.30 -22.02 -6.55
CA GLU A 151 -19.73 -21.70 -6.72
C GLU A 151 -20.62 -22.93 -6.97
N MET A 152 -20.18 -24.13 -6.56
CA MET A 152 -20.82 -25.38 -6.93
C MET A 152 -22.08 -25.64 -6.11
N THR A 153 -23.15 -26.03 -6.80
CA THR A 153 -24.36 -26.52 -6.13
C THR A 153 -24.10 -27.81 -5.35
N GLY A 154 -24.94 -28.11 -4.35
CA GLY A 154 -24.82 -29.36 -3.58
C GLY A 154 -24.97 -30.63 -4.42
N GLU A 155 -25.60 -30.55 -5.60
CA GLU A 155 -25.70 -31.64 -6.57
C GLU A 155 -24.40 -31.82 -7.36
N GLU A 156 -23.77 -30.74 -7.82
CA GLU A 156 -22.48 -30.78 -8.50
C GLU A 156 -21.36 -31.24 -7.57
N ILE A 157 -21.35 -30.79 -6.30
CA ILE A 157 -20.41 -31.28 -5.28
C ILE A 157 -20.62 -32.78 -5.02
N SER A 158 -21.87 -33.25 -5.01
CA SER A 158 -22.22 -34.66 -4.86
C SER A 158 -21.64 -35.51 -5.99
N LEU A 159 -21.78 -35.06 -7.25
CA LEU A 159 -21.22 -35.71 -8.44
C LEU A 159 -19.68 -35.67 -8.49
N PHE A 160 -19.08 -34.55 -8.11
CA PHE A 160 -17.62 -34.36 -8.15
C PHE A 160 -16.89 -35.14 -7.04
N LEU A 161 -17.44 -35.19 -5.83
CA LEU A 161 -16.87 -35.93 -4.71
C LEU A 161 -17.30 -37.41 -4.65
N GLY A 162 -18.34 -37.81 -5.39
CA GLY A 162 -18.88 -39.18 -5.37
C GLY A 162 -19.58 -39.55 -4.06
N VAL A 163 -20.23 -38.60 -3.39
CA VAL A 163 -20.97 -38.79 -2.13
C VAL A 163 -22.43 -38.35 -2.29
N SER A 164 -23.36 -38.81 -1.44
CA SER A 164 -24.78 -38.44 -1.57
C SER A 164 -25.04 -36.95 -1.28
N HIS A 165 -26.03 -36.37 -1.95
CA HIS A 165 -26.44 -34.97 -1.76
C HIS A 165 -26.76 -34.64 -0.28
N ASN A 166 -27.44 -35.56 0.43
CA ASN A 166 -27.71 -35.43 1.87
C ASN A 166 -26.42 -35.34 2.71
N THR A 167 -25.36 -36.06 2.31
CA THR A 167 -24.03 -35.97 2.96
C THR A 167 -23.38 -34.61 2.72
N VAL A 168 -23.50 -34.06 1.50
CA VAL A 168 -23.01 -32.71 1.18
C VAL A 168 -23.74 -31.66 2.02
N ARG A 169 -25.08 -31.67 2.02
CA ARG A 169 -25.92 -30.75 2.80
C ARG A 169 -25.61 -30.82 4.29
N SER A 170 -25.46 -32.02 4.85
CA SER A 170 -25.13 -32.24 6.26
C SER A 170 -23.73 -31.73 6.63
N ARG A 171 -22.73 -31.90 5.75
CA ARG A 171 -21.38 -31.37 5.94
C ARG A 171 -21.31 -29.84 5.82
N LEU A 172 -22.03 -29.25 4.86
CA LEU A 172 -22.11 -27.80 4.70
C LEU A 172 -22.77 -27.14 5.92
N HIS A 173 -23.84 -27.73 6.45
CA HIS A 173 -24.54 -27.24 7.65
C HIS A 173 -23.61 -27.20 8.87
N ARG A 174 -22.98 -28.34 9.21
CA ARG A 174 -22.05 -28.40 10.35
C ARG A 174 -20.83 -27.50 10.18
N ALA A 175 -20.41 -27.26 8.95
CA ALA A 175 -19.31 -26.35 8.69
C ALA A 175 -19.69 -24.88 8.96
N ARG A 176 -20.92 -24.47 8.62
CA ARG A 176 -21.45 -23.14 8.96
C ARG A 176 -21.64 -22.98 10.47
N GLU A 177 -22.24 -23.95 11.15
CA GLU A 177 -22.39 -23.94 12.62
C GLU A 177 -21.04 -23.80 13.35
N ARG A 178 -19.96 -24.38 12.80
CA ARG A 178 -18.60 -24.28 13.36
C ARG A 178 -17.89 -22.95 13.06
N LEU A 179 -18.44 -22.13 12.18
CA LEU A 179 -17.85 -20.87 11.67
C LEU A 179 -18.86 -19.72 11.72
N GLU A 180 -19.89 -19.82 12.55
CA GLU A 180 -21.05 -18.91 12.61
C GLU A 180 -20.66 -17.45 12.83
N LYS A 181 -19.57 -17.20 13.57
CA LYS A 181 -19.05 -15.84 13.84
C LYS A 181 -18.15 -15.29 12.73
N GLU A 182 -17.70 -16.14 11.82
CA GLU A 182 -16.72 -15.82 10.78
C GLU A 182 -17.26 -16.06 9.36
N GLU A 183 -18.54 -16.44 9.20
CA GLU A 183 -19.14 -16.78 7.90
C GLU A 183 -19.12 -15.60 6.90
N SER A 184 -19.36 -14.36 7.36
CA SER A 184 -19.33 -13.17 6.49
C SER A 184 -17.95 -12.95 5.87
N ILE A 185 -16.89 -13.02 6.68
CA ILE A 185 -15.49 -12.88 6.24
C ILE A 185 -15.14 -13.99 5.25
N ILE A 186 -15.60 -15.22 5.49
CA ILE A 186 -15.38 -16.34 4.57
C ILE A 186 -16.15 -16.12 3.25
N GLN A 187 -17.38 -15.60 3.26
CA GLN A 187 -18.12 -15.30 2.04
C GLN A 187 -17.48 -14.18 1.22
N GLU A 188 -17.11 -13.07 1.86
CA GLU A 188 -16.45 -11.91 1.22
C GLU A 188 -15.12 -12.32 0.56
N VAL A 189 -14.25 -12.96 1.33
CA VAL A 189 -12.89 -13.30 0.89
C VAL A 189 -12.88 -14.50 -0.07
N VAL A 190 -13.76 -15.49 0.11
CA VAL A 190 -13.83 -16.61 -0.84
C VAL A 190 -14.48 -16.19 -2.16
N GLY A 191 -15.38 -15.21 -2.14
CA GLY A 191 -15.95 -14.60 -3.35
C GLY A 191 -14.95 -13.74 -4.14
N SER A 192 -13.91 -13.18 -3.50
CA SER A 192 -12.91 -12.31 -4.15
C SER A 192 -11.77 -13.07 -4.87
N PHE A 193 -11.81 -14.40 -4.96
CA PHE A 193 -10.81 -15.17 -5.72
C PHE A 193 -11.21 -15.30 -7.19
N GLN A 194 -10.55 -14.52 -8.05
CA GLN A 194 -10.54 -14.77 -9.49
C GLN A 194 -9.33 -15.66 -9.85
N LEU A 195 -9.51 -16.61 -10.78
CA LEU A 195 -8.40 -17.32 -11.40
C LEU A 195 -7.70 -16.43 -12.42
N SER A 196 -6.41 -16.67 -12.66
CA SER A 196 -5.68 -16.01 -13.75
C SER A 196 -6.47 -16.09 -15.06
N PRO A 197 -6.72 -14.96 -15.75
CA PRO A 197 -7.43 -14.95 -17.04
C PRO A 197 -6.78 -15.86 -18.08
N HIS A 198 -5.47 -16.07 -17.97
CA HIS A 198 -4.65 -16.85 -18.90
C HIS A 198 -4.58 -18.35 -18.57
N LEU A 199 -5.15 -18.84 -17.46
CA LEU A 199 -5.06 -20.25 -17.07
C LEU A 199 -5.57 -21.20 -18.17
N THR A 200 -6.74 -20.91 -18.74
CA THR A 200 -7.30 -21.70 -19.84
C THR A 200 -6.41 -21.65 -21.07
N GLU A 201 -5.93 -20.45 -21.44
CA GLU A 201 -5.05 -20.26 -22.59
C GLU A 201 -3.74 -21.01 -22.46
N ASN A 202 -3.15 -21.03 -21.26
CA ASN A 202 -1.92 -21.77 -20.96
C ASN A 202 -2.13 -23.28 -21.06
N ILE A 203 -3.24 -23.81 -20.53
CA ILE A 203 -3.60 -25.23 -20.66
C ILE A 203 -3.78 -25.63 -22.13
N ILE A 204 -4.46 -24.80 -22.93
CA ILE A 204 -4.70 -25.10 -24.35
C ILE A 204 -3.43 -24.95 -25.19
N ARG A 205 -2.56 -23.97 -24.90
CA ARG A 205 -1.24 -23.77 -25.52
C ARG A 205 -0.34 -24.99 -25.31
N GLU A 206 -0.22 -25.47 -24.07
CA GLU A 206 0.50 -26.71 -23.75
C GLU A 206 -0.10 -27.94 -24.45
N ILE A 207 -1.43 -28.01 -24.61
CA ILE A 207 -2.09 -29.08 -25.38
C ILE A 207 -1.75 -29.02 -26.87
N ALA A 208 -1.66 -27.84 -27.47
CA ALA A 208 -1.25 -27.67 -28.86
C ALA A 208 0.19 -28.18 -29.10
N HIS A 209 1.11 -27.93 -28.15
CA HIS A 209 2.49 -28.43 -28.20
C HIS A 209 2.62 -29.96 -28.05
N LEU A 210 1.57 -30.66 -27.60
CA LEU A 210 1.57 -32.11 -27.44
C LEU A 210 1.18 -32.90 -28.70
N LYS A 211 0.86 -32.22 -29.82
CA LYS A 211 0.65 -32.85 -31.13
C LYS A 211 1.96 -32.95 -31.94
N PRO A 212 2.30 -34.11 -32.52
CA PRO A 212 3.35 -34.16 -33.54
C PRO A 212 2.87 -33.48 -34.82
N VAL A 213 3.63 -32.49 -35.30
CA VAL A 213 3.37 -31.80 -36.57
C VAL A 213 3.46 -32.81 -37.73
N SER A 214 2.38 -32.94 -38.51
CA SER A 214 2.38 -33.76 -39.73
C SER A 214 2.83 -32.93 -40.93
N PRO A 215 3.78 -33.41 -41.75
CA PRO A 215 4.34 -32.63 -42.85
C PRO A 215 3.41 -32.58 -44.08
N SER A 216 3.40 -31.42 -44.75
CA SER A 216 2.77 -31.25 -46.06
C SER A 216 3.78 -31.55 -47.18
N ALA A 217 3.49 -32.52 -48.05
CA ALA A 217 3.51 -32.35 -49.51
C ALA A 217 3.32 -33.67 -50.30
N SER A 218 2.45 -33.60 -51.31
CA SER A 218 2.42 -34.43 -52.53
C SER A 218 2.01 -35.93 -52.47
N LYS A 219 1.32 -36.33 -53.55
CA LYS A 219 0.82 -37.66 -53.97
C LYS A 219 1.35 -37.89 -55.41
N PRO A 220 1.22 -39.08 -56.08
CA PRO A 220 0.38 -40.25 -55.75
C PRO A 220 0.95 -41.69 -56.01
N TRP A 221 0.17 -42.69 -55.56
CA TRP A 221 -0.18 -43.99 -56.23
C TRP A 221 0.59 -45.32 -56.02
N ILE A 222 -0.03 -46.22 -55.20
CA ILE A 222 -0.30 -47.70 -55.27
C ILE A 222 0.73 -48.75 -55.79
N PRO A 223 0.50 -50.09 -55.62
CA PRO A 223 -0.24 -50.87 -54.61
C PRO A 223 0.61 -52.03 -53.97
N TRP A 224 -0.01 -52.89 -53.15
CA TRP A 224 0.63 -53.96 -52.32
C TRP A 224 0.98 -55.27 -53.07
N VAL A 225 2.03 -55.99 -52.62
CA VAL A 225 2.34 -57.46 -52.74
C VAL A 225 3.84 -57.65 -52.37
N LEU A 226 4.36 -58.56 -51.52
CA LEU A 226 3.92 -59.58 -50.52
C LEU A 226 4.67 -59.27 -49.18
N SER A 227 4.48 -59.84 -47.97
CA SER A 227 4.01 -61.13 -47.40
C SER A 227 5.10 -62.21 -47.17
N PHE A 228 5.28 -62.62 -45.89
CA PHE A 228 6.14 -63.71 -45.33
C PHE A 228 7.67 -63.56 -45.53
N THR A 229 8.55 -63.71 -44.53
CA THR A 229 8.59 -64.47 -43.26
C THR A 229 9.34 -63.65 -42.18
N SER A 230 9.13 -63.77 -40.86
CA SER A 230 9.26 -64.98 -40.04
C SER A 230 8.51 -64.87 -38.71
N ALA A 231 7.44 -65.65 -38.55
CA ALA A 231 6.74 -65.79 -37.28
C ALA A 231 7.41 -66.87 -36.42
N ALA A 232 8.33 -66.47 -35.53
CA ALA A 232 8.97 -67.39 -34.57
C ALA A 232 9.24 -66.80 -33.17
N LEU A 233 9.24 -65.47 -33.01
CA LEU A 233 9.76 -64.83 -31.78
C LEU A 233 8.70 -64.24 -30.83
N VAL A 234 7.44 -64.12 -31.26
CA VAL A 234 6.36 -63.53 -30.43
C VAL A 234 5.71 -64.57 -29.50
N ILE A 235 5.74 -65.86 -29.85
CA ILE A 235 5.17 -66.95 -29.04
C ILE A 235 5.93 -67.16 -27.71
N LEU A 236 7.16 -66.66 -27.60
CA LEU A 236 7.97 -66.74 -26.37
C LEU A 236 7.68 -65.62 -25.34
N MET A 237 6.91 -64.58 -25.70
CA MET A 237 6.69 -63.40 -24.85
C MET A 237 5.26 -63.29 -24.27
N ILE A 238 4.35 -64.22 -24.60
CA ILE A 238 2.99 -64.29 -24.02
C ILE A 238 2.81 -65.67 -23.39
N GLY A 239 3.54 -65.93 -22.30
CA GLY A 239 3.71 -67.28 -21.75
C GLY A 239 3.83 -67.42 -20.24
N PHE A 240 3.71 -66.35 -19.43
CA PHE A 240 3.60 -66.49 -17.96
C PHE A 240 2.75 -65.37 -17.36
N GLY A 241 1.46 -65.66 -17.13
CA GLY A 241 0.51 -64.72 -16.56
C GLY A 241 -0.63 -65.41 -15.80
N THR A 242 -0.33 -66.14 -14.72
CA THR A 242 -1.35 -66.81 -13.88
C THR A 242 -0.93 -66.93 -12.41
N ARG A 243 -1.00 -65.83 -11.62
CA ARG A 243 -1.20 -65.85 -10.14
C ARG A 243 -1.32 -64.44 -9.49
N ALA A 244 -2.21 -63.58 -9.99
CA ALA A 244 -2.58 -62.33 -9.27
C ALA A 244 -3.99 -61.76 -9.59
N LEU A 245 -4.84 -62.49 -10.31
CA LEU A 245 -6.14 -62.01 -10.80
C LEU A 245 -7.31 -62.83 -10.23
N SER A 246 -7.46 -62.79 -8.89
CA SER A 246 -8.63 -63.33 -8.18
C SER A 246 -8.84 -62.74 -6.77
N ARG A 247 -8.50 -61.46 -6.55
CA ARG A 247 -8.83 -60.71 -5.31
C ARG A 247 -9.26 -59.27 -5.58
N PHE A 248 -10.30 -59.10 -6.39
CA PHE A 248 -11.06 -57.86 -6.49
C PHE A 248 -12.56 -58.14 -6.55
N GLN A 249 -13.20 -58.22 -5.38
CA GLN A 249 -14.59 -57.82 -5.14
C GLN A 249 -14.93 -58.02 -3.65
N GLN A 250 -14.72 -56.97 -2.84
CA GLN A 250 -15.62 -56.64 -1.74
C GLN A 250 -15.77 -55.12 -1.70
N PRO A 251 -16.99 -54.59 -1.49
CA PRO A 251 -17.19 -53.17 -1.27
C PRO A 251 -16.71 -52.79 0.13
N TYR A 252 -16.20 -51.55 0.28
CA TYR A 252 -16.01 -50.99 1.61
C TYR A 252 -17.38 -50.75 2.25
N ASN A 253 -17.59 -51.29 3.45
CA ASN A 253 -18.82 -51.09 4.21
C ASN A 253 -18.81 -49.70 4.88
N LEU A 254 -19.92 -48.97 4.79
CA LEU A 254 -20.12 -47.66 5.41
C LEU A 254 -21.21 -47.64 6.48
N ASP A 255 -21.88 -48.78 6.75
CA ASP A 255 -22.87 -48.91 7.80
C ASP A 255 -22.39 -49.89 8.89
N ALA A 256 -22.16 -49.36 10.09
CA ALA A 256 -21.97 -50.13 11.31
C ALA A 256 -22.57 -49.37 12.51
N THR A 257 -23.80 -49.72 12.87
CA THR A 257 -24.50 -49.22 14.06
C THR A 257 -25.11 -50.37 14.86
N SER A 258 -24.76 -50.43 16.15
CA SER A 258 -25.49 -51.04 17.27
C SER A 258 -24.75 -50.57 18.55
N GLU A 259 -25.28 -49.77 19.47
CA GLU A 259 -26.45 -49.99 20.37
C GLU A 259 -26.35 -51.30 21.17
N MET A 260 -26.63 -51.37 22.48
CA MET A 260 -26.92 -50.39 23.55
C MET A 260 -26.62 -51.08 24.91
N THR A 261 -26.64 -50.47 26.11
CA THR A 261 -27.78 -50.58 27.07
C THR A 261 -27.33 -50.21 28.51
N VAL A 262 -27.86 -49.10 29.09
CA VAL A 262 -28.36 -48.90 30.50
C VAL A 262 -27.35 -49.13 31.67
N GLU A 263 -27.25 -48.31 32.74
CA GLU A 263 -28.28 -47.77 33.66
C GLU A 263 -28.23 -46.25 33.92
N LEU A 264 -29.42 -45.65 34.09
CA LEU A 264 -29.59 -44.45 34.90
C LEU A 264 -29.64 -44.84 36.38
N VAL A 265 -28.95 -44.08 37.23
CA VAL A 265 -29.33 -43.95 38.64
C VAL A 265 -29.68 -42.49 38.89
N ASP A 266 -30.97 -42.25 39.13
CA ASP A 266 -31.49 -40.97 39.56
C ASP A 266 -31.20 -40.79 41.06
N ALA A 267 -30.56 -39.69 41.43
CA ALA A 267 -30.22 -39.36 42.81
C ALA A 267 -30.26 -37.85 43.01
N SER A 268 -31.47 -37.32 43.21
CA SER A 268 -31.68 -35.92 43.55
C SER A 268 -31.12 -35.62 44.95
N VAL A 269 -30.23 -34.63 45.07
CA VAL A 269 -30.05 -33.88 46.32
C VAL A 269 -30.27 -32.40 46.02
N VAL A 270 -31.49 -31.96 46.28
CA VAL A 270 -31.82 -30.54 46.42
C VAL A 270 -31.21 -30.03 47.71
N LEU A 271 -30.50 -28.90 47.65
CA LEU A 271 -30.44 -27.96 48.76
C LEU A 271 -30.48 -26.53 48.19
N GLU A 272 -31.71 -26.05 48.07
CA GLU A 272 -32.04 -24.63 48.15
C GLU A 272 -31.22 -23.91 49.23
N LEU A 273 -30.82 -22.67 48.97
CA LEU A 273 -31.24 -21.56 49.82
C LEU A 273 -31.06 -20.20 49.16
N GLU A 274 -32.06 -19.36 49.38
CA GLU A 274 -32.23 -18.02 48.83
C GLU A 274 -31.14 -17.04 49.32
N ARG A 275 -30.93 -15.95 48.57
CA ARG A 275 -31.20 -14.62 49.14
C ARG A 275 -31.38 -13.52 48.10
N LYS A 276 -32.47 -12.78 48.26
CA LYS A 276 -32.71 -11.44 47.71
C LYS A 276 -33.00 -10.50 48.90
N SER A 277 -32.71 -9.21 48.71
CA SER A 277 -32.90 -8.08 49.66
C SER A 277 -32.07 -8.18 50.97
N ASP A 278 -31.60 -7.10 51.58
CA ASP A 278 -32.28 -5.84 51.89
C ASP A 278 -31.41 -4.58 51.79
N THR A 279 -32.07 -3.44 51.58
CA THR A 279 -31.63 -2.12 52.03
C THR A 279 -32.12 -1.86 53.46
N LEU A 280 -31.32 -1.22 54.33
CA LEU A 280 -31.76 -0.18 55.31
C LEU A 280 -30.66 0.29 56.30
N THR A 281 -30.40 1.60 56.27
CA THR A 281 -30.15 2.55 57.39
C THR A 281 -29.49 2.14 58.73
N ARG A 282 -28.30 2.73 58.97
CA ARG A 282 -27.98 3.82 59.94
C ARG A 282 -28.08 3.63 61.49
N PHE A 283 -27.00 4.11 62.14
CA PHE A 283 -26.88 4.88 63.41
C PHE A 283 -26.53 4.24 64.79
N GLY A 284 -25.59 4.92 65.48
CA GLY A 284 -25.30 4.88 66.93
C GLY A 284 -23.92 5.50 67.25
N ARG A 285 -23.75 6.84 67.34
CA ARG A 285 -23.70 7.73 68.55
C ARG A 285 -22.40 7.58 69.40
N ALA A 286 -21.80 8.62 70.00
CA ALA A 286 -22.28 9.98 70.34
C ALA A 286 -21.16 11.06 70.53
N ASP A 287 -21.55 12.35 70.40
CA ASP A 287 -21.20 13.57 71.19
C ASP A 287 -19.70 13.95 71.47
N THR A 288 -19.21 15.21 71.50
CA THR A 288 -19.76 16.59 71.45
C THR A 288 -18.65 17.64 71.04
N PRO A 289 -18.89 18.97 70.90
CA PRO A 289 -18.19 19.83 69.90
C PRO A 289 -17.19 20.89 70.44
N GLY A 290 -16.45 21.56 69.52
CA GLY A 290 -15.73 22.80 69.85
C GLY A 290 -14.97 23.57 68.73
N LYS A 291 -15.63 24.62 68.17
CA LYS A 291 -15.08 25.98 67.88
C LYS A 291 -14.02 26.28 66.78
N HIS A 292 -14.37 27.31 65.97
CA HIS A 292 -13.51 28.30 65.25
C HIS A 292 -12.57 27.79 64.13
N SER A 293 -12.26 28.53 63.04
CA SER A 293 -12.85 29.69 62.36
C SER A 293 -12.26 29.79 60.92
N ARG A 294 -12.99 30.36 59.95
CA ARG A 294 -12.45 30.91 58.67
C ARG A 294 -11.66 32.22 58.94
N PRO A 295 -10.98 32.87 57.96
CA PRO A 295 -10.32 32.40 56.72
C PRO A 295 -8.93 33.05 56.44
N GLY A 296 -8.30 32.73 55.30
CA GLY A 296 -7.80 33.77 54.38
C GLY A 296 -6.29 33.91 54.08
N PHE A 297 -6.03 34.40 52.86
CA PHE A 297 -4.79 34.95 52.26
C PHE A 297 -3.56 34.02 52.17
N GLN A 298 -3.09 33.66 50.97
CA GLN A 298 -2.34 34.48 49.98
C GLN A 298 -1.09 35.14 50.57
N ALA A 299 0.09 34.68 50.17
CA ALA A 299 1.01 35.45 49.30
C ALA A 299 2.39 34.76 49.19
N GLU A 300 2.70 34.30 47.98
CA GLU A 300 3.99 34.53 47.27
C GLU A 300 5.36 34.07 47.85
N PRO A 301 6.45 34.08 47.04
CA PRO A 301 7.40 32.97 47.07
C PRO A 301 8.86 33.39 47.44
N LEU A 302 9.80 32.53 47.01
CA LEU A 302 11.27 32.65 47.00
C LEU A 302 12.04 31.91 48.11
N PHE A 303 12.52 30.72 47.72
CA PHE A 303 13.90 30.22 47.83
C PHE A 303 14.79 30.67 49.01
N ILE A 304 15.37 29.70 49.74
CA ILE A 304 16.82 29.37 49.67
C ILE A 304 17.20 28.17 50.58
N ALA A 305 17.85 27.18 49.95
CA ALA A 305 18.90 26.25 50.39
C ALA A 305 18.90 25.45 51.73
N ALA A 306 19.23 24.17 51.52
CA ALA A 306 20.20 23.34 52.28
C ALA A 306 19.85 22.75 53.67
N ALA A 307 19.64 21.43 53.67
CA ALA A 307 20.14 20.51 54.70
C ALA A 307 20.52 19.18 54.03
N GLN A 308 21.56 18.50 54.53
CA GLN A 308 22.07 17.24 53.97
C GLN A 308 21.30 16.02 54.49
N ALA A 309 21.37 14.94 53.70
CA ALA A 309 21.18 13.53 54.08
C ALA A 309 19.79 13.12 54.61
N ASP A 310 19.04 12.44 53.74
CA ASP A 310 18.76 11.03 53.99
C ASP A 310 18.90 10.26 52.66
N GLU A 311 19.54 9.09 52.69
CA GLU A 311 19.53 8.12 51.58
C GLU A 311 18.15 7.45 51.55
N THR A 312 17.17 8.10 50.94
CA THR A 312 15.95 7.44 50.48
C THR A 312 16.11 7.10 49.01
N ASP A 313 16.02 5.81 48.68
CA ASP A 313 15.92 5.31 47.30
C ASP A 313 14.87 6.13 46.53
N LEU A 314 15.33 7.07 45.69
CA LEU A 314 14.51 7.62 44.64
C LEU A 314 14.20 6.45 43.70
N PRO A 315 12.92 6.14 43.42
CA PRO A 315 12.62 5.11 42.45
C PRO A 315 13.27 5.51 41.13
N ALA A 316 14.22 4.69 40.65
CA ALA A 316 14.90 4.93 39.39
C ALA A 316 13.82 5.17 38.33
N VAL A 317 13.80 6.39 37.78
CA VAL A 317 12.88 6.75 36.70
C VAL A 317 13.24 5.80 35.57
N LYS A 318 12.34 4.88 35.23
CA LYS A 318 12.58 4.00 34.09
C LYS A 318 12.78 4.90 32.87
N PRO A 319 13.85 4.74 32.09
CA PRO A 319 13.96 5.46 30.83
C PRO A 319 12.76 5.07 29.95
N GLU A 320 11.99 6.07 29.55
CA GLU A 320 10.83 5.94 28.65
C GLU A 320 11.16 6.58 27.30
N TRP A 321 10.49 6.14 26.25
CA TRP A 321 10.63 6.75 24.92
C TRP A 321 10.00 8.14 24.91
N ILE A 322 10.78 9.13 24.52
CA ILE A 322 10.39 10.55 24.47
C ILE A 322 10.07 10.92 23.02
N GLN A 323 8.88 11.48 22.79
CA GLN A 323 8.51 12.07 21.51
C GLN A 323 9.41 13.28 21.22
N THR A 324 10.19 13.23 20.13
CA THR A 324 10.93 14.41 19.67
C THR A 324 9.94 15.46 19.15
N LYS A 325 10.37 16.72 19.01
CA LYS A 325 9.52 17.75 18.38
C LYS A 325 9.29 17.55 16.88
N GLY A 326 9.86 16.46 16.33
CA GLY A 326 9.62 15.95 15.00
C GLY A 326 10.30 16.76 13.91
N PRO A 327 10.79 16.12 12.82
CA PRO A 327 11.28 16.86 11.65
C PRO A 327 10.21 17.80 11.06
N GLY A 328 8.93 17.45 11.24
CA GLY A 328 7.80 18.08 10.57
C GLY A 328 7.77 17.67 9.09
N GLY A 329 6.69 17.05 8.64
CA GLY A 329 6.62 16.63 7.24
C GLY A 329 5.34 15.89 6.91
N VAL A 330 4.51 16.49 6.07
CA VAL A 330 3.29 15.86 5.54
C VAL A 330 3.32 15.98 4.03
N LEU A 331 2.99 14.90 3.31
CA LEU A 331 2.84 14.93 1.85
C LEU A 331 1.61 15.75 1.45
N SER A 332 0.50 15.50 2.14
CA SER A 332 -0.75 16.22 1.97
C SER A 332 -1.50 16.25 3.30
N ALA A 333 -2.08 17.40 3.65
CA ALA A 333 -2.96 17.56 4.79
C ALA A 333 -4.28 18.18 4.34
N GLY A 334 -5.39 17.70 4.91
CA GLY A 334 -6.63 18.47 4.91
C GLY A 334 -6.46 19.70 5.78
N LEU A 335 -7.07 20.81 5.40
CA LEU A 335 -7.21 21.99 6.25
C LEU A 335 -8.70 22.20 6.50
N PHE A 336 -9.06 22.65 7.70
CA PHE A 336 -10.43 22.98 8.05
C PHE A 336 -10.46 24.22 8.95
N LEU A 337 -11.23 25.24 8.57
CA LEU A 337 -11.45 26.44 9.39
C LEU A 337 -12.81 26.32 10.07
N ALA A 338 -12.80 26.22 11.40
CA ALA A 338 -14.02 26.16 12.20
C ALA A 338 -14.68 27.54 12.34
N SER A 339 -15.96 27.54 12.73
CA SER A 339 -16.80 28.73 12.87
C SER A 339 -16.24 29.75 13.89
N ASP A 340 -15.47 29.28 14.87
CA ASP A 340 -14.79 30.05 15.90
C ASP A 340 -13.43 30.64 15.46
N GLN A 341 -13.07 30.50 14.18
CA GLN A 341 -11.76 30.82 13.59
C GLN A 341 -10.61 29.88 14.02
N THR A 342 -10.88 28.75 14.65
CA THR A 342 -9.85 27.73 14.91
C THR A 342 -9.50 27.02 13.60
N LEU A 343 -8.25 27.17 13.15
CA LEU A 343 -7.71 26.45 12.00
C LEU A 343 -7.17 25.07 12.42
N TYR A 344 -7.70 24.02 11.81
CA TYR A 344 -7.26 22.64 11.97
C TYR A 344 -6.46 22.16 10.76
N ALA A 345 -5.51 21.27 11.02
CA ALA A 345 -4.83 20.46 10.01
C ALA A 345 -5.06 18.97 10.27
N ILE A 346 -5.50 18.26 9.24
CA ILE A 346 -5.87 16.85 9.28
C ILE A 346 -4.84 16.06 8.48
N THR A 347 -4.02 15.27 9.17
CA THR A 347 -3.17 14.25 8.53
C THR A 347 -3.83 12.88 8.71
N LYS A 348 -3.46 11.90 7.89
CA LYS A 348 -3.87 10.49 8.04
C LYS A 348 -3.71 9.94 9.47
N THR A 349 -2.77 10.50 10.22
CA THR A 349 -2.24 9.99 11.50
C THR A 349 -2.67 10.83 12.71
N GLY A 350 -3.17 12.05 12.50
CA GLY A 350 -3.61 12.92 13.59
C GLY A 350 -4.22 14.24 13.16
N LEU A 351 -4.93 14.83 14.12
CA LEU A 351 -5.52 16.17 14.05
C LEU A 351 -4.62 17.14 14.82
N TYR A 352 -4.43 18.32 14.23
CA TYR A 352 -3.70 19.44 14.81
C TYR A 352 -4.54 20.71 14.74
N ARG A 353 -4.26 21.66 15.63
CA ARG A 353 -4.80 23.03 15.58
C ARG A 353 -3.68 24.06 15.57
N LEU A 354 -3.90 25.20 14.94
CA LEU A 354 -2.95 26.31 14.97
C LEU A 354 -2.70 26.79 16.42
N THR A 355 -1.46 27.17 16.76
CA THR A 355 -1.16 27.75 18.08
C THR A 355 -1.81 29.14 18.24
N GLU A 356 -2.11 29.55 19.48
CA GLU A 356 -2.63 30.91 19.76
C GLU A 356 -1.64 32.01 19.32
N ALA A 357 -0.34 31.72 19.33
CA ALA A 357 0.71 32.59 18.80
C ALA A 357 0.86 32.54 17.26
N ALA A 358 0.14 31.64 16.60
CA ALA A 358 0.21 31.34 15.17
C ALA A 358 1.64 31.09 14.66
N ASP A 359 2.49 30.46 15.46
CA ASP A 359 3.89 30.12 15.15
C ASP A 359 4.09 28.63 14.76
N GLY A 360 3.09 27.78 15.00
CA GLY A 360 3.10 26.37 14.63
C GLY A 360 1.77 25.66 14.89
N TRP A 361 1.84 24.34 14.98
CA TRP A 361 0.70 23.45 15.18
C TRP A 361 0.79 22.74 16.54
N THR A 362 -0.32 22.69 17.24
CA THR A 362 -0.48 21.88 18.46
C THR A 362 -1.22 20.59 18.11
N PHE A 363 -0.67 19.45 18.51
CA PHE A 363 -1.33 18.15 18.39
C PHE A 363 -2.62 18.09 19.24
N VAL A 364 -3.71 17.57 18.66
CA VAL A 364 -5.02 17.46 19.33
C VAL A 364 -5.38 16.00 19.61
N SER A 365 -5.31 15.13 18.58
CA SER A 365 -5.66 13.71 18.71
C SER A 365 -4.97 12.86 17.64
N ALA A 366 -4.59 11.62 17.97
CA ALA A 366 -4.17 10.64 16.98
C ALA A 366 -5.40 9.97 16.34
N SER A 367 -5.25 9.53 15.10
CA SER A 367 -6.32 8.83 14.38
C SER A 367 -6.58 7.42 14.95
N GLY A 368 -5.50 6.77 15.42
CA GLY A 368 -5.52 5.45 16.06
C GLY A 368 -5.20 4.30 15.09
N PRO A 369 -4.80 3.13 15.62
CA PRO A 369 -4.44 1.98 14.80
C PRO A 369 -5.65 1.52 13.96
N ASN A 370 -5.45 1.40 12.65
CA ASN A 370 -6.46 1.02 11.65
C ASN A 370 -7.64 2.00 11.44
N ARG A 371 -7.49 3.26 11.87
CA ARG A 371 -8.51 4.31 11.73
C ARG A 371 -7.89 5.58 11.16
N GLU A 372 -7.28 5.51 9.98
CA GLU A 372 -6.68 6.70 9.35
C GLU A 372 -7.74 7.76 9.07
N PHE A 373 -7.39 9.02 9.29
CA PHE A 373 -8.26 10.15 8.96
C PHE A 373 -8.22 10.44 7.46
N ASP A 374 -9.41 10.65 6.87
CA ASP A 374 -9.61 11.24 5.56
C ASP A 374 -9.49 12.77 5.72
N PRO A 375 -8.82 13.52 4.82
CA PRO A 375 -8.67 14.98 4.92
C PRO A 375 -9.97 15.82 4.85
N ILE A 376 -11.14 15.17 4.82
CA ILE A 376 -12.46 15.81 4.77
C ILE A 376 -13.07 15.91 6.17
N MET A 377 -13.37 17.14 6.58
CA MET A 377 -13.90 17.52 7.89
C MET A 377 -14.99 18.58 7.73
N ALA A 378 -15.96 18.60 8.64
CA ALA A 378 -17.07 19.55 8.67
C ALA A 378 -17.48 19.89 10.11
N GLU A 379 -18.27 20.94 10.31
CA GLU A 379 -18.78 21.36 11.62
C GLU A 379 -20.30 21.59 11.55
N ARG A 380 -21.01 21.27 12.63
CA ARG A 380 -22.33 21.82 12.93
C ARG A 380 -22.54 21.88 14.44
N ASP A 381 -23.10 22.97 14.96
CA ASP A 381 -23.37 23.18 16.39
C ASP A 381 -22.15 22.92 17.30
N SER A 382 -20.97 23.41 16.89
CA SER A 382 -19.66 23.16 17.53
C SER A 382 -19.28 21.68 17.66
N THR A 383 -20.00 20.78 17.00
CA THR A 383 -19.64 19.36 16.83
C THR A 383 -18.81 19.24 15.56
N LEU A 384 -17.61 18.70 15.69
CA LEU A 384 -16.71 18.44 14.56
C LEU A 384 -16.98 17.04 14.01
N TYR A 385 -17.08 16.93 12.70
CA TYR A 385 -17.32 15.69 11.96
C TYR A 385 -16.13 15.40 11.05
N LEU A 386 -15.64 14.16 11.05
CA LEU A 386 -14.45 13.78 10.30
C LEU A 386 -14.66 12.39 9.67
N LEU A 387 -14.21 12.22 8.44
CA LEU A 387 -14.32 10.95 7.72
C LEU A 387 -13.09 10.07 7.94
N THR A 388 -13.30 8.76 7.86
CA THR A 388 -12.26 7.74 7.69
C THR A 388 -12.58 6.95 6.42
N PRO A 389 -11.75 5.98 5.98
CA PRO A 389 -12.11 5.10 4.87
C PRO A 389 -13.47 4.40 5.01
N ASN A 390 -13.90 4.09 6.24
CA ASN A 390 -15.03 3.18 6.51
C ASN A 390 -16.20 3.81 7.29
N GLU A 391 -15.95 4.83 8.11
CA GLU A 391 -16.92 5.39 9.07
C GLU A 391 -16.85 6.92 9.19
N LEU A 392 -17.97 7.52 9.60
CA LEU A 392 -18.08 8.92 10.01
C LEU A 392 -17.86 9.04 11.53
N LEU A 393 -17.01 9.99 11.93
CA LEU A 393 -16.69 10.29 13.32
C LEU A 393 -17.32 11.63 13.74
N ALA A 394 -17.62 11.75 15.04
CA ALA A 394 -17.98 13.03 15.65
C ALA A 394 -17.24 13.28 16.98
N SER A 395 -16.83 14.53 17.17
CA SER A 395 -16.23 15.06 18.39
C SER A 395 -17.03 16.26 18.90
N THR A 396 -17.18 16.34 20.23
CA THR A 396 -17.86 17.45 20.93
C THR A 396 -16.91 18.17 21.90
N ASP A 397 -15.60 17.94 21.76
CA ASP A 397 -14.55 18.40 22.67
C ASP A 397 -13.33 18.99 21.94
N GLU A 398 -13.57 19.69 20.83
CA GLU A 398 -12.56 20.29 19.93
C GLU A 398 -11.63 19.25 19.25
N GLY A 399 -12.16 18.08 18.91
CA GLY A 399 -11.42 17.01 18.24
C GLY A 399 -10.58 16.13 19.16
N LYS A 400 -10.65 16.30 20.50
CA LYS A 400 -9.84 15.54 21.46
C LYS A 400 -10.26 14.08 21.56
N THR A 401 -11.56 13.79 21.44
CA THR A 401 -12.11 12.43 21.39
C THR A 401 -13.12 12.24 20.26
N TRP A 402 -13.14 11.04 19.68
CA TRP A 402 -13.86 10.73 18.44
C TRP A 402 -14.78 9.51 18.57
N ASN A 403 -16.09 9.74 18.53
CA ASN A 403 -17.12 8.71 18.57
C ASN A 403 -17.54 8.31 17.15
N THR A 404 -17.70 7.01 16.88
CA THR A 404 -18.31 6.50 15.64
C THR A 404 -19.79 6.88 15.60
N LEU A 405 -20.25 7.45 14.48
CA LEU A 405 -21.68 7.65 14.22
C LEU A 405 -22.27 6.50 13.38
N GLY A 406 -21.55 6.06 12.35
CA GLY A 406 -22.00 4.99 11.46
C GLY A 406 -21.00 4.71 10.34
N ALA A 407 -21.23 3.64 9.59
CA ALA A 407 -20.48 3.34 8.37
C ALA A 407 -20.81 4.37 7.28
N ARG A 408 -19.83 4.72 6.44
CA ARG A 408 -20.06 5.58 5.27
C ARG A 408 -20.13 4.74 3.98
N PRO A 409 -20.84 5.21 2.94
CA PRO A 409 -20.72 4.68 1.58
C PRO A 409 -19.26 4.64 1.09
N GLU A 410 -18.88 3.54 0.43
CA GLU A 410 -17.53 3.34 -0.11
C GLU A 410 -17.22 4.27 -1.29
N GLY A 411 -15.94 4.67 -1.40
CA GLY A 411 -15.42 5.47 -2.51
C GLY A 411 -14.68 6.73 -2.04
N TYR A 412 -13.98 7.37 -2.97
CA TYR A 412 -13.23 8.60 -2.70
C TYR A 412 -14.17 9.77 -2.40
N ALA A 413 -14.10 10.28 -1.17
CA ALA A 413 -14.79 11.50 -0.78
C ALA A 413 -14.19 12.72 -1.49
N VAL A 414 -15.04 13.70 -1.76
CA VAL A 414 -14.71 15.03 -2.30
C VAL A 414 -15.06 16.09 -1.27
N ALA A 415 -16.25 16.00 -0.66
CA ALA A 415 -16.72 16.92 0.36
C ALA A 415 -17.70 16.24 1.34
N LEU A 416 -17.76 16.78 2.55
CA LEU A 416 -18.82 16.51 3.53
C LEU A 416 -19.52 17.84 3.80
N VAL A 417 -20.73 18.01 3.28
CA VAL A 417 -21.49 19.25 3.37
C VAL A 417 -22.62 19.05 4.38
N ILE A 418 -22.76 19.95 5.35
CA ILE A 418 -23.80 19.88 6.38
C ILE A 418 -24.65 21.15 6.32
N THR A 419 -25.96 20.99 6.19
CA THR A 419 -26.96 22.06 6.36
C THR A 419 -27.67 21.90 7.71
N ASP A 420 -28.55 22.85 8.05
CA ASP A 420 -29.37 22.83 9.26
C ASP A 420 -30.09 21.49 9.47
N ALA A 421 -30.57 20.86 8.39
CA ALA A 421 -31.40 19.67 8.44
C ALA A 421 -30.71 18.40 7.89
N VAL A 422 -29.77 18.53 6.97
CA VAL A 422 -29.30 17.40 6.14
C VAL A 422 -27.78 17.37 6.05
N MET A 423 -27.20 16.17 6.05
CA MET A 423 -25.78 15.93 5.79
C MET A 423 -25.62 15.26 4.42
N TYR A 424 -24.69 15.74 3.61
CA TYR A 424 -24.39 15.21 2.28
C TYR A 424 -22.94 14.74 2.21
N LEU A 425 -22.76 13.48 1.81
CA LEU A 425 -21.45 12.92 1.49
C LEU A 425 -21.30 12.89 -0.03
N ILE A 426 -20.34 13.68 -0.51
CA ILE A 426 -20.06 13.83 -1.93
C ILE A 426 -18.86 12.96 -2.25
N LEU A 427 -19.05 11.96 -3.11
CA LEU A 427 -17.98 11.12 -3.63
C LEU A 427 -17.62 11.57 -5.06
N LYS A 428 -16.45 11.16 -5.57
CA LYS A 428 -16.01 11.51 -6.95
C LYS A 428 -17.01 11.17 -8.06
N THR A 429 -17.93 10.23 -7.82
CA THR A 429 -18.90 9.78 -8.82
C THR A 429 -20.35 9.73 -8.32
N GLU A 430 -20.62 9.92 -7.03
CA GLU A 430 -21.92 9.64 -6.40
C GLU A 430 -22.23 10.65 -5.29
N VAL A 431 -23.51 10.87 -5.01
CA VAL A 431 -23.97 11.77 -3.94
C VAL A 431 -24.87 11.02 -2.99
N PHE A 432 -24.57 11.09 -1.69
CA PHE A 432 -25.37 10.50 -0.63
C PHE A 432 -25.93 11.57 0.30
N ARG A 433 -27.17 11.36 0.75
CA ARG A 433 -27.92 12.19 1.70
C ARG A 433 -28.09 11.43 3.02
N SER A 434 -28.05 12.15 4.14
CA SER A 434 -28.41 11.62 5.46
C SER A 434 -29.23 12.64 6.25
N GLU A 435 -30.37 12.21 6.77
CA GLU A 435 -31.24 13.01 7.66
C GLU A 435 -31.01 12.69 9.14
N ASP A 436 -30.26 11.62 9.47
CA ASP A 436 -30.06 11.11 10.82
C ASP A 436 -28.64 11.33 11.37
N VAL A 437 -27.92 12.28 10.75
CA VAL A 437 -26.55 12.69 11.06
C VAL A 437 -25.52 11.61 10.72
N GLY A 438 -25.61 11.09 9.50
CA GLY A 438 -24.65 10.17 8.90
C GLY A 438 -24.68 8.74 9.43
N LYS A 439 -25.78 8.32 10.08
CA LYS A 439 -25.96 6.93 10.52
C LYS A 439 -26.55 6.06 9.40
N GLN A 440 -27.40 6.65 8.57
CA GLN A 440 -27.92 6.07 7.33
C GLN A 440 -27.70 7.03 6.17
N TRP A 441 -27.45 6.46 4.99
CA TRP A 441 -27.10 7.19 3.77
C TRP A 441 -27.97 6.71 2.61
N GLU A 442 -28.68 7.63 1.97
CA GLU A 442 -29.50 7.40 0.78
C GLU A 442 -28.78 7.93 -0.46
N PRO A 443 -28.58 7.13 -1.53
CA PRO A 443 -28.00 7.63 -2.77
C PRO A 443 -28.99 8.51 -3.51
N ILE A 444 -28.57 9.73 -3.88
CA ILE A 444 -29.39 10.69 -4.64
C ILE A 444 -28.77 11.06 -6.00
N GLY A 445 -27.57 10.58 -6.34
CA GLY A 445 -26.86 10.95 -7.56
C GLY A 445 -27.19 10.15 -8.83
N GLU A 446 -28.10 9.16 -8.78
CA GLU A 446 -28.51 8.41 -9.97
C GLU A 446 -29.11 9.33 -11.05
N THR A 447 -29.99 10.24 -10.66
CA THR A 447 -30.61 11.23 -11.56
C THR A 447 -29.63 12.31 -12.00
N LEU A 448 -28.68 12.72 -11.14
CA LEU A 448 -27.56 13.58 -11.51
C LEU A 448 -26.71 12.96 -12.64
N ARG A 449 -26.33 11.68 -12.51
CA ARG A 449 -25.61 10.94 -13.55
C ARG A 449 -26.43 10.81 -14.83
N ALA A 450 -27.73 10.52 -14.73
CA ALA A 450 -28.59 10.41 -15.91
C ALA A 450 -28.66 11.74 -16.70
N LEU A 451 -28.79 12.88 -16.01
CA LEU A 451 -28.75 14.22 -16.63
C LEU A 451 -27.39 14.53 -17.27
N ALA A 452 -26.29 14.12 -16.61
CA ALA A 452 -24.95 14.29 -17.15
C ALA A 452 -24.70 13.44 -18.40
N LEU A 453 -25.11 12.18 -18.40
CA LEU A 453 -25.04 11.27 -19.56
C LEU A 453 -25.93 11.74 -20.71
N GLN A 454 -27.10 12.31 -20.43
CA GLN A 454 -27.95 12.91 -21.45
C GLN A 454 -27.27 14.12 -22.11
N ALA A 455 -26.66 15.01 -21.34
CA ALA A 455 -25.93 16.16 -21.88
C ALA A 455 -24.75 15.74 -22.78
N LEU A 456 -24.08 14.63 -22.47
CA LEU A 456 -23.03 14.03 -23.31
C LEU A 456 -23.57 13.48 -24.63
N ALA A 457 -24.70 12.77 -24.59
CA ALA A 457 -25.37 12.25 -25.77
C ALA A 457 -25.85 13.38 -26.70
N ASP A 458 -26.41 14.44 -26.13
CA ASP A 458 -26.82 15.66 -26.86
C ASP A 458 -25.61 16.39 -27.49
N ALA A 459 -24.42 16.29 -26.89
CA ALA A 459 -23.15 16.80 -27.43
C ALA A 459 -22.47 15.86 -28.45
N GLY A 460 -22.99 14.64 -28.66
CA GLY A 460 -22.43 13.67 -29.61
C GLY A 460 -21.15 12.96 -29.13
N LEU A 461 -20.93 12.88 -27.82
CA LEU A 461 -19.76 12.22 -27.21
C LEU A 461 -20.14 10.85 -26.60
N GLU A 462 -19.29 9.83 -26.78
CA GLU A 462 -19.54 8.47 -26.28
C GLU A 462 -18.91 8.22 -24.89
N GLU A 463 -19.51 7.31 -24.12
CA GLU A 463 -19.03 6.93 -22.78
C GLU A 463 -17.80 6.00 -22.85
N VAL A 464 -16.60 6.56 -22.67
CA VAL A 464 -15.37 5.76 -22.47
C VAL A 464 -15.34 5.21 -21.04
N ARG A 465 -15.67 3.93 -20.86
CA ARG A 465 -15.48 3.23 -19.58
C ARG A 465 -14.05 2.69 -19.45
N PRO A 466 -13.37 2.85 -18.30
CA PRO A 466 -12.10 2.19 -18.05
C PRO A 466 -12.30 0.66 -18.00
N PRO A 467 -11.36 -0.15 -18.54
CA PRO A 467 -11.53 -1.60 -18.66
C PRO A 467 -11.44 -2.37 -17.33
N ASN A 468 -11.02 -1.72 -16.24
CA ASN A 468 -10.90 -2.35 -14.92
C ASN A 468 -11.45 -1.42 -13.81
N PRO A 469 -12.57 -1.77 -13.14
CA PRO A 469 -13.11 -1.03 -12.00
C PRO A 469 -12.33 -1.18 -10.68
N ALA A 470 -11.25 -1.98 -10.64
CA ALA A 470 -10.50 -2.26 -9.41
C ALA A 470 -9.13 -1.55 -9.32
N ALA A 471 -8.64 -0.93 -10.40
CA ALA A 471 -7.37 -0.20 -10.41
C ALA A 471 -7.62 1.33 -10.38
N TRP A 472 -7.78 1.88 -9.17
CA TRP A 472 -8.13 3.30 -8.95
C TRP A 472 -6.87 4.20 -8.88
N ASP A 473 -5.97 4.05 -9.86
CA ASP A 473 -4.84 4.97 -10.00
C ASP A 473 -5.31 6.39 -10.37
N SER A 474 -4.61 7.40 -9.86
CA SER A 474 -4.95 8.82 -10.05
C SER A 474 -5.16 9.19 -11.52
N TYR A 475 -4.32 8.64 -12.42
CA TYR A 475 -4.39 8.86 -13.87
C TYR A 475 -5.59 8.17 -14.56
N ALA A 476 -6.09 7.05 -14.03
CA ALA A 476 -7.31 6.41 -14.58
C ALA A 476 -8.57 7.20 -14.24
N ILE A 477 -8.56 7.94 -13.12
CA ILE A 477 -9.69 8.71 -12.59
C ILE A 477 -9.84 10.09 -13.28
N ASP A 478 -8.78 10.61 -13.93
CA ASP A 478 -8.88 11.83 -14.75
C ASP A 478 -9.59 11.58 -16.10
N ASN A 479 -9.59 10.34 -16.61
CA ASN A 479 -10.28 9.95 -17.84
C ASN A 479 -11.77 9.57 -17.64
N MET A 480 -12.36 9.87 -16.48
CA MET A 480 -13.78 9.60 -16.22
C MET A 480 -14.70 10.62 -16.87
N VAL A 481 -15.56 10.13 -17.78
CA VAL A 481 -16.60 10.89 -18.49
C VAL A 481 -17.51 11.69 -17.53
N PHE A 482 -17.91 11.10 -16.41
CA PHE A 482 -18.60 11.79 -15.31
C PHE A 482 -17.77 11.77 -14.03
N ARG A 483 -17.47 12.96 -13.50
CA ARG A 483 -16.77 13.16 -12.23
C ARG A 483 -17.27 14.41 -11.52
N ILE A 484 -17.40 14.32 -10.21
CA ILE A 484 -17.63 15.44 -9.30
C ILE A 484 -16.27 16.00 -8.85
N TRP A 485 -16.13 17.33 -8.88
CA TRP A 485 -14.89 18.03 -8.54
C TRP A 485 -15.00 18.79 -7.21
N ASP A 486 -16.14 19.43 -6.97
CA ASP A 486 -16.35 20.29 -5.81
C ASP A 486 -17.85 20.38 -5.48
N ALA A 487 -18.18 20.72 -4.23
CA ALA A 487 -19.55 20.85 -3.74
C ALA A 487 -19.64 21.76 -2.50
N LEU A 488 -20.66 22.63 -2.48
CA LEU A 488 -20.98 23.47 -1.33
C LEU A 488 -22.51 23.58 -1.16
N ALA A 489 -22.96 24.11 -0.02
CA ALA A 489 -24.35 24.49 0.17
C ALA A 489 -24.47 25.99 0.48
N ILE A 490 -25.57 26.58 0.02
CA ILE A 490 -26.06 27.89 0.44
C ILE A 490 -27.46 27.66 1.01
N ASP A 491 -27.68 28.03 2.27
CA ASP A 491 -28.82 27.59 3.08
C ASP A 491 -29.05 26.05 3.02
N ASN A 492 -30.14 25.63 2.37
CA ASN A 492 -30.50 24.22 2.14
C ASN A 492 -30.42 23.82 0.65
N ILE A 493 -29.71 24.60 -0.18
CA ILE A 493 -29.49 24.33 -1.60
C ILE A 493 -28.07 23.80 -1.80
N LEU A 494 -27.95 22.55 -2.24
CA LEU A 494 -26.67 21.92 -2.54
C LEU A 494 -26.25 22.20 -3.98
N PHE A 495 -25.04 22.71 -4.19
CA PHE A 495 -24.43 22.94 -5.50
C PHE A 495 -23.28 21.95 -5.73
N ILE A 496 -23.19 21.38 -6.93
CA ILE A 496 -22.13 20.44 -7.32
C ILE A 496 -21.52 20.83 -8.66
N GLY A 497 -20.19 20.99 -8.67
CA GLY A 497 -19.38 21.16 -9.86
C GLY A 497 -18.95 19.79 -10.41
N THR A 498 -19.25 19.54 -11.68
CA THR A 498 -18.95 18.26 -12.36
C THR A 498 -18.18 18.46 -13.65
N SER A 499 -17.62 17.38 -14.21
CA SER A 499 -17.08 17.36 -15.58
C SER A 499 -18.09 17.76 -16.66
N GLN A 500 -19.40 17.78 -16.35
CA GLN A 500 -20.50 18.08 -17.28
C GLN A 500 -21.24 19.38 -16.94
N GLY A 501 -20.65 20.26 -16.12
CA GLY A 501 -21.21 21.56 -15.73
C GLY A 501 -21.66 21.62 -14.26
N LEU A 502 -22.39 22.69 -13.94
CA LEU A 502 -22.94 22.96 -12.60
C LEU A 502 -24.34 22.35 -12.43
N PHE A 503 -24.58 21.78 -11.25
CA PHE A 503 -25.90 21.28 -10.85
C PHE A 503 -26.29 21.84 -9.49
N ARG A 504 -27.59 22.12 -9.30
CA ARG A 504 -28.18 22.41 -7.98
C ARG A 504 -29.19 21.32 -7.58
N PHE A 505 -29.32 21.10 -6.27
CA PHE A 505 -30.31 20.20 -5.68
C PHE A 505 -31.11 20.92 -4.59
N THR A 506 -32.43 20.81 -4.69
CA THR A 506 -33.40 21.26 -3.68
C THR A 506 -34.30 20.07 -3.30
N ASP A 507 -35.30 19.79 -4.12
CA ASP A 507 -36.10 18.55 -4.10
C ASP A 507 -35.68 17.58 -5.23
N ALA A 508 -35.05 18.10 -6.29
CA ALA A 508 -34.58 17.37 -7.45
C ALA A 508 -33.31 18.03 -8.02
N TRP A 509 -32.57 17.30 -8.87
CA TRP A 509 -31.41 17.83 -9.57
C TRP A 509 -31.80 18.69 -10.77
N GLU A 510 -31.19 19.86 -10.87
CA GLU A 510 -31.31 20.78 -11.99
C GLU A 510 -29.91 21.13 -12.52
N LYS A 511 -29.70 21.03 -13.84
CA LYS A 511 -28.48 21.52 -14.49
C LYS A 511 -28.60 23.01 -14.74
N LEU A 512 -27.65 23.79 -14.22
CA LEU A 512 -27.65 25.25 -14.36
C LEU A 512 -27.05 25.70 -15.69
N SER A 513 -27.60 26.78 -16.24
CA SER A 513 -27.18 27.35 -17.53
C SER A 513 -25.97 28.27 -17.34
N VAL A 514 -24.78 27.68 -17.24
CA VAL A 514 -23.51 28.40 -17.18
C VAL A 514 -23.09 28.86 -18.60
N PRO A 515 -22.39 30.02 -18.78
CA PRO A 515 -21.86 30.46 -20.07
C PRO A 515 -20.71 29.62 -20.68
N THR A 516 -20.59 28.34 -20.31
CA THR A 516 -19.68 27.37 -20.94
C THR A 516 -20.31 25.96 -20.98
N LEU A 517 -19.77 25.10 -21.84
CA LEU A 517 -20.02 23.66 -21.86
C LEU A 517 -19.02 22.87 -21.00
N ASP A 518 -17.98 23.53 -20.47
CA ASP A 518 -16.88 22.90 -19.73
C ASP A 518 -17.26 22.44 -18.31
N GLY A 519 -16.43 21.56 -17.76
CA GLY A 519 -16.57 21.09 -16.39
C GLY A 519 -16.24 22.16 -15.33
N ILE A 520 -17.09 22.28 -14.32
CA ILE A 520 -16.86 23.17 -13.17
C ILE A 520 -15.93 22.47 -12.18
N LYS A 521 -14.84 23.15 -11.83
CA LYS A 521 -13.73 22.60 -11.05
C LYS A 521 -13.67 23.11 -9.61
N SER A 522 -14.23 24.28 -9.34
CA SER A 522 -14.23 24.92 -8.03
C SER A 522 -15.51 25.75 -7.85
N LEU A 523 -16.03 25.74 -6.62
CA LEU A 523 -17.16 26.51 -6.15
C LEU A 523 -16.73 27.33 -4.93
N ALA A 524 -17.16 28.60 -4.86
CA ALA A 524 -16.97 29.42 -3.68
C ALA A 524 -18.16 30.36 -3.45
N THR A 525 -18.30 30.90 -2.25
CA THR A 525 -19.40 31.79 -1.90
C THR A 525 -18.97 32.94 -0.98
N ILE A 526 -19.66 34.08 -1.11
CA ILE A 526 -19.61 35.25 -0.22
C ILE A 526 -21.06 35.73 -0.10
N GLU A 527 -21.63 35.73 1.11
CA GLU A 527 -23.05 36.01 1.33
C GLU A 527 -23.94 35.20 0.35
N ASP A 528 -24.91 35.84 -0.33
CA ASP A 528 -25.80 35.20 -1.31
C ASP A 528 -25.16 35.04 -2.71
N ARG A 529 -23.85 35.24 -2.86
CA ARG A 529 -23.15 35.16 -4.15
C ARG A 529 -22.48 33.82 -4.35
N LEU A 530 -22.63 33.27 -5.54
CA LEU A 530 -21.99 32.03 -5.98
C LEU A 530 -20.91 32.35 -7.02
N TYR A 531 -19.70 31.84 -6.78
CA TYR A 531 -18.56 31.95 -7.69
C TYR A 531 -18.20 30.57 -8.22
N ILE A 532 -17.88 30.49 -9.51
CA ILE A 532 -17.46 29.24 -10.17
C ILE A 532 -16.14 29.42 -10.90
N GLY A 533 -15.31 28.39 -10.86
CA GLY A 533 -14.07 28.29 -11.61
C GLY A 533 -14.10 27.16 -12.65
N ILE A 534 -13.69 27.47 -13.88
CA ILE A 534 -13.62 26.55 -15.02
C ILE A 534 -12.19 26.45 -15.53
N VAL A 535 -11.70 25.21 -15.70
CA VAL A 535 -10.47 24.93 -16.45
C VAL A 535 -10.86 24.23 -17.75
N LEU A 536 -10.47 24.79 -18.90
CA LEU A 536 -10.62 24.13 -20.20
C LEU A 536 -10.00 22.72 -20.17
N PRO A 537 -10.66 21.69 -20.73
CA PRO A 537 -10.13 20.33 -20.76
C PRO A 537 -8.89 20.24 -21.66
N THR A 538 -7.71 20.21 -21.04
CA THR A 538 -6.44 19.98 -21.74
C THR A 538 -6.18 18.50 -21.99
N ASP A 539 -7.02 17.86 -22.81
CA ASP A 539 -6.76 16.50 -23.32
C ASP A 539 -5.69 16.50 -24.43
N LEU A 540 -5.31 17.67 -24.94
CA LEU A 540 -4.12 17.83 -25.77
C LEU A 540 -2.87 17.98 -24.90
N PRO A 541 -1.84 17.11 -25.08
CA PRO A 541 -0.57 17.30 -24.42
C PRO A 541 0.13 18.57 -24.94
N ALA A 542 0.78 19.31 -24.03
CA ALA A 542 1.36 20.63 -24.28
C ALA A 542 2.33 20.84 -25.48
N PRO A 543 2.96 19.83 -26.14
CA PRO A 543 3.85 20.11 -27.28
C PRO A 543 3.18 20.42 -28.63
N GLU A 544 1.90 20.08 -28.84
CA GLU A 544 1.28 20.15 -30.19
C GLU A 544 0.54 21.46 -30.48
N LEU A 545 0.22 22.24 -29.44
CA LEU A 545 -0.34 23.58 -29.60
C LEU A 545 0.80 24.58 -29.78
N GLY A 546 0.82 25.25 -30.93
CA GLY A 546 1.74 26.35 -31.21
C GLY A 546 1.61 27.50 -30.20
N PRO A 547 2.56 28.45 -30.16
CA PRO A 547 2.72 29.44 -29.10
C PRO A 547 1.61 30.51 -28.99
N GLU A 548 0.43 30.31 -29.59
CA GLU A 548 -0.63 31.32 -29.76
C GLU A 548 -2.03 30.90 -29.24
N LEU A 549 -2.21 29.71 -28.66
CA LEU A 549 -3.50 29.31 -28.06
C LEU A 549 -3.40 29.10 -26.53
N PRO A 550 -3.99 29.99 -25.71
CA PRO A 550 -4.00 29.86 -24.26
C PRO A 550 -5.02 28.82 -23.77
N ALA A 551 -4.67 28.10 -22.71
CA ALA A 551 -5.66 27.43 -21.86
C ALA A 551 -6.33 28.49 -20.97
N GLU A 552 -7.38 29.12 -21.48
CA GLU A 552 -8.17 30.10 -20.75
C GLU A 552 -8.94 29.41 -19.60
N THR A 553 -8.53 29.72 -18.37
CA THR A 553 -9.35 29.50 -17.18
C THR A 553 -10.28 30.69 -17.03
N THR A 554 -11.56 30.44 -16.77
CA THR A 554 -12.59 31.47 -16.62
C THR A 554 -13.24 31.41 -15.24
N VAL A 555 -13.66 32.58 -14.76
CA VAL A 555 -14.29 32.74 -13.44
C VAL A 555 -15.56 33.55 -13.62
N PHE A 556 -16.68 33.01 -13.15
CA PHE A 556 -17.97 33.68 -13.19
C PHE A 556 -18.54 33.88 -11.79
N ALA A 557 -19.34 34.93 -11.64
CA ALA A 557 -20.11 35.23 -10.44
C ALA A 557 -21.62 35.27 -10.75
N SER A 558 -22.43 34.75 -9.85
CA SER A 558 -23.88 34.87 -9.81
C SER A 558 -24.30 35.57 -8.52
N THR A 559 -25.32 36.42 -8.60
CA THR A 559 -25.98 37.09 -7.45
C THR A 559 -27.42 36.62 -7.27
N ASP A 560 -27.79 35.51 -7.91
CA ASP A 560 -29.13 34.95 -8.00
C ASP A 560 -29.10 33.41 -8.00
N LEU A 561 -28.16 32.84 -7.21
CA LEU A 561 -28.05 31.40 -6.94
C LEU A 561 -27.96 30.52 -8.20
N GLY A 562 -27.29 31.06 -9.24
CA GLY A 562 -26.94 30.40 -10.48
C GLY A 562 -27.90 30.60 -11.65
N ASP A 563 -28.94 31.43 -11.50
CA ASP A 563 -29.89 31.75 -12.57
C ASP A 563 -29.28 32.67 -13.65
N SER A 564 -28.35 33.57 -13.29
CA SER A 564 -27.57 34.38 -14.23
C SER A 564 -26.10 34.53 -13.80
N TRP A 565 -25.23 34.80 -14.79
CA TRP A 565 -23.77 34.77 -14.63
C TRP A 565 -23.12 36.01 -15.23
N THR A 566 -22.20 36.60 -14.47
CA THR A 566 -21.30 37.67 -14.90
C THR A 566 -19.89 37.11 -15.02
N ASP A 567 -19.26 37.28 -16.17
CA ASP A 567 -17.83 36.99 -16.36
C ASP A 567 -17.01 38.02 -15.57
N ILE A 568 -16.18 37.53 -14.64
CA ILE A 568 -15.25 38.32 -13.83
C ILE A 568 -13.79 37.93 -14.10
N THR A 569 -13.53 37.21 -15.21
CA THR A 569 -12.21 36.67 -15.53
C THR A 569 -11.16 37.79 -15.64
N PRO A 570 -10.04 37.70 -14.88
CA PRO A 570 -9.04 38.75 -14.87
C PRO A 570 -8.26 38.81 -16.20
N MET A 571 -8.37 39.95 -16.90
CA MET A 571 -7.61 40.24 -18.12
C MET A 571 -6.11 40.50 -17.84
N SER A 572 -5.34 39.47 -17.51
CA SER A 572 -3.87 39.55 -17.43
C SER A 572 -3.22 39.05 -18.73
N ARG A 573 -2.25 39.81 -19.26
CA ARG A 573 -1.52 39.43 -20.49
C ARG A 573 -0.33 38.54 -20.17
N GLY A 574 -0.37 37.28 -20.61
CA GLY A 574 0.85 36.51 -20.90
C GLY A 574 1.32 35.47 -19.87
N HIS A 575 0.45 34.96 -19.00
CA HIS A 575 0.77 33.82 -18.13
C HIS A 575 -0.07 32.58 -18.46
N PHE A 576 0.55 31.40 -18.43
CA PHE A 576 -0.09 30.11 -18.68
C PHE A 576 -0.83 29.64 -17.42
N ILE A 577 -2.14 29.44 -17.51
CA ILE A 577 -2.98 29.09 -16.36
C ILE A 577 -3.28 27.58 -16.36
N ARG A 578 -3.37 26.98 -15.16
CA ARG A 578 -3.64 25.54 -14.97
C ARG A 578 -4.67 25.20 -13.88
N THR A 579 -5.19 26.18 -13.14
CA THR A 579 -6.18 25.95 -12.07
C THR A 579 -7.19 27.08 -12.01
N ALA A 580 -8.43 26.73 -11.70
CA ALA A 580 -9.56 27.63 -11.53
C ALA A 580 -10.06 27.69 -10.08
N GLU A 581 -9.21 27.37 -9.11
CA GLU A 581 -9.57 27.42 -7.70
C GLU A 581 -9.95 28.84 -7.26
N VAL A 582 -11.11 28.97 -6.61
CA VAL A 582 -11.64 30.23 -6.09
C VAL A 582 -11.74 30.13 -4.57
N VAL A 583 -11.20 31.12 -3.86
CA VAL A 583 -11.19 31.16 -2.39
C VAL A 583 -11.78 32.49 -1.92
N THR A 584 -12.50 32.50 -0.80
CA THR A 584 -13.22 33.66 -0.29
C THR A 584 -12.90 33.93 1.19
N VAL A 585 -12.76 35.21 1.57
CA VAL A 585 -12.38 35.66 2.93
C VAL A 585 -13.07 36.97 3.24
N GLY A 586 -14.14 36.93 4.03
CA GLY A 586 -15.04 38.08 4.16
C GLY A 586 -15.50 38.53 2.77
N ASP A 587 -15.31 39.82 2.45
CA ASP A 587 -15.66 40.40 1.14
C ASP A 587 -14.56 40.20 0.06
N THR A 588 -13.42 39.60 0.42
CA THR A 588 -12.28 39.42 -0.50
C THR A 588 -12.36 38.09 -1.24
N LEU A 589 -12.30 38.18 -2.58
CA LEU A 589 -12.17 37.05 -3.49
C LEU A 589 -10.69 36.85 -3.86
N ILE A 590 -10.19 35.61 -3.77
CA ILE A 590 -8.79 35.26 -4.04
C ILE A 590 -8.74 34.16 -5.10
N LEU A 591 -7.89 34.35 -6.11
CA LEU A 591 -7.49 33.35 -7.10
C LEU A 591 -6.02 32.97 -6.83
N PRO A 592 -5.74 31.98 -5.96
CA PRO A 592 -4.38 31.70 -5.51
C PRO A 592 -3.45 31.29 -6.65
N GLY A 593 -3.95 30.54 -7.65
CA GLY A 593 -3.19 30.14 -8.83
C GLY A 593 -2.80 31.28 -9.79
N TYR A 594 -3.43 32.45 -9.67
CA TYR A 594 -3.10 33.64 -10.45
C TYR A 594 -2.30 34.67 -9.67
N GLY A 595 -2.24 34.55 -8.34
CA GLY A 595 -1.82 35.67 -7.50
C GLY A 595 -2.71 36.90 -7.70
N LEU A 596 -4.03 36.72 -7.68
CA LEU A 596 -4.97 37.83 -7.80
C LEU A 596 -5.94 37.86 -6.63
N ARG A 597 -6.22 39.05 -6.12
CA ARG A 597 -7.33 39.30 -5.19
C ARG A 597 -8.24 40.42 -5.69
N SER A 598 -9.50 40.36 -5.30
CA SER A 598 -10.50 41.40 -5.54
C SER A 598 -11.25 41.71 -4.25
N GLN A 599 -11.41 43.00 -3.94
CA GLN A 599 -12.14 43.51 -2.78
C GLN A 599 -13.53 44.10 -3.17
N ASP A 600 -13.95 43.93 -4.43
CA ASP A 600 -15.20 44.48 -4.96
C ASP A 600 -16.08 43.42 -5.67
N GLY A 601 -15.81 42.14 -5.39
CA GLY A 601 -16.55 40.99 -5.89
C GLY A 601 -16.17 40.57 -7.31
N GLY A 602 -14.94 40.82 -7.74
CA GLY A 602 -14.39 40.44 -9.06
C GLY A 602 -14.42 41.55 -10.13
N LYS A 603 -14.76 42.80 -9.78
CA LYS A 603 -14.84 43.90 -10.75
C LYS A 603 -13.47 44.53 -11.03
N THR A 604 -12.61 44.58 -10.00
CA THR A 604 -11.20 44.94 -10.12
C THR A 604 -10.33 43.90 -9.43
N TRP A 605 -9.17 43.65 -10.03
CA TRP A 605 -8.22 42.65 -9.58
C TRP A 605 -6.87 43.31 -9.28
N MET A 606 -6.29 42.98 -8.13
CA MET A 606 -4.95 43.40 -7.71
C MET A 606 -4.00 42.21 -7.75
N THR A 607 -2.84 42.39 -8.37
CA THR A 607 -1.77 41.39 -8.38
C THR A 607 -1.11 41.27 -7.02
N LEU A 608 -1.26 40.11 -6.42
CA LEU A 608 -0.39 39.56 -5.39
C LEU A 608 0.94 39.25 -6.09
N GLY A 609 1.92 40.13 -5.97
CA GLY A 609 3.22 39.93 -6.62
C GLY A 609 3.89 38.66 -6.11
N GLY A 610 4.42 37.82 -7.00
CA GLY A 610 5.05 36.56 -6.61
C GLY A 610 5.10 35.58 -7.78
N ASP A 611 6.00 34.61 -7.75
CA ASP A 611 6.18 33.65 -8.84
C ASP A 611 5.19 32.47 -8.71
N LEU A 612 3.90 32.81 -8.77
CA LEU A 612 2.77 31.98 -8.35
C LEU A 612 2.35 30.89 -9.36
N ASN A 613 2.97 30.86 -10.54
CA ASN A 613 2.81 29.85 -11.61
C ASN A 613 3.16 28.39 -11.20
N ARG A 614 3.35 28.09 -9.91
CA ARG A 614 4.09 26.90 -9.42
C ARG A 614 3.37 26.08 -8.37
N ILE A 615 2.31 26.60 -7.74
CA ILE A 615 1.56 25.84 -6.73
C ILE A 615 0.30 25.25 -7.37
N THR A 616 0.33 23.94 -7.66
CA THR A 616 -0.86 23.15 -8.01
C THR A 616 -1.56 22.77 -6.70
N VAL A 617 -2.52 23.59 -6.30
CA VAL A 617 -3.22 23.52 -5.00
C VAL A 617 -4.55 22.78 -5.12
N PHE A 618 -4.89 22.14 -4.00
CA PHE A 618 -6.23 21.77 -3.55
C PHE A 618 -6.36 22.26 -2.09
N PRO A 619 -7.59 22.49 -1.61
CA PRO A 619 -8.08 23.81 -1.25
C PRO A 619 -7.10 24.64 -0.39
N ALA A 620 -6.89 25.90 -0.80
CA ALA A 620 -6.32 26.92 0.06
C ALA A 620 -7.39 27.48 1.01
N ILE A 621 -7.08 27.47 2.31
CA ILE A 621 -7.87 28.11 3.35
C ILE A 621 -7.22 29.42 3.73
N ALA A 622 -8.01 30.44 4.02
CA ALA A 622 -7.51 31.74 4.39
C ALA A 622 -8.23 32.26 5.63
N LEU A 623 -7.42 32.62 6.63
CA LEU A 623 -7.84 33.05 7.96
C LEU A 623 -8.16 34.55 7.98
N ASP A 624 -7.41 35.32 7.19
CA ASP A 624 -7.66 36.74 6.88
C ASP A 624 -7.04 37.09 5.52
N GLU A 625 -7.17 38.36 5.09
CA GLU A 625 -6.66 38.83 3.79
C GLU A 625 -5.14 38.67 3.57
N ASN A 626 -4.37 38.41 4.63
CA ASN A 626 -2.92 38.24 4.60
C ASN A 626 -2.47 36.81 4.96
N ASN A 627 -3.19 36.14 5.87
CA ASN A 627 -2.86 34.79 6.37
C ASN A 627 -3.56 33.69 5.57
N LEU A 628 -2.87 33.20 4.53
CA LEU A 628 -3.34 32.12 3.66
C LEU A 628 -2.59 30.81 3.94
N TYR A 629 -3.26 29.68 3.77
CA TYR A 629 -2.75 28.33 4.04
C TYR A 629 -3.12 27.36 2.91
N THR A 630 -2.28 26.36 2.64
CA THR A 630 -2.55 25.29 1.65
C THR A 630 -1.94 23.98 2.12
N GLY A 631 -2.55 22.84 1.79
CA GLY A 631 -2.15 21.52 2.28
C GLY A 631 -1.66 20.50 1.24
N SER A 632 -1.80 20.74 -0.07
CA SER A 632 -1.68 19.69 -1.11
C SER A 632 -0.26 19.13 -1.37
N ARG A 633 0.79 19.86 -0.95
CA ARG A 633 2.21 19.47 -1.05
C ARG A 633 2.92 19.77 0.26
N GLY A 634 2.33 19.26 1.33
CA GLY A 634 2.57 19.69 2.70
C GLY A 634 1.96 21.05 3.00
N ILE A 635 1.92 21.39 4.29
CA ILE A 635 1.32 22.64 4.73
C ILE A 635 2.26 23.79 4.42
N ARG A 636 1.74 24.80 3.73
CA ARG A 636 2.43 26.08 3.48
C ARG A 636 1.56 27.23 3.95
N ARG A 637 2.21 28.31 4.35
CA ARG A 637 1.59 29.55 4.81
C ARG A 637 2.14 30.75 4.04
N SER A 638 1.27 31.70 3.76
CA SER A 638 1.60 33.09 3.45
C SER A 638 1.14 33.99 4.59
N THR A 639 1.88 35.06 4.86
CA THR A 639 1.51 36.14 5.81
C THR A 639 1.42 37.50 5.13
N ASP A 640 1.47 37.53 3.80
CA ASP A 640 1.50 38.72 2.95
C ASP A 640 0.44 38.66 1.83
N GLY A 641 -0.62 37.87 2.05
CA GLY A 641 -1.78 37.79 1.16
C GLY A 641 -1.57 36.90 -0.06
N GLY A 642 -0.64 35.95 0.01
CA GLY A 642 -0.31 35.02 -1.05
C GLY A 642 0.89 35.42 -1.91
N VAL A 643 1.59 36.51 -1.57
CA VAL A 643 2.76 37.03 -2.30
C VAL A 643 3.97 36.09 -2.12
N THR A 644 4.25 35.66 -0.89
CA THR A 644 5.26 34.65 -0.57
C THR A 644 4.66 33.47 0.21
N TRP A 645 5.19 32.26 -0.05
CA TRP A 645 4.68 31.02 0.52
C TRP A 645 5.79 30.17 1.13
N HIS A 646 5.76 29.98 2.44
CA HIS A 646 6.76 29.25 3.20
C HIS A 646 6.19 27.92 3.71
N PRO A 647 6.98 26.82 3.77
CA PRO A 647 6.57 25.61 4.48
C PRO A 647 6.23 25.91 5.94
N PHE A 648 5.15 25.34 6.46
CA PHE A 648 4.60 25.65 7.79
C PHE A 648 4.09 24.38 8.48
N THR A 649 5.03 23.52 8.90
CA THR A 649 4.79 22.21 9.53
C THR A 649 5.33 22.10 10.95
N THR A 650 5.78 23.21 11.56
CA THR A 650 6.29 23.27 12.93
C THR A 650 5.29 22.69 13.93
N GLY A 651 5.71 21.76 14.80
CA GLY A 651 4.84 21.10 15.78
C GLY A 651 4.05 19.90 15.26
N ILE A 652 4.13 19.58 13.96
CA ILE A 652 3.56 18.35 13.40
C ILE A 652 4.52 17.17 13.65
N VAL A 653 4.30 16.49 14.77
CA VAL A 653 5.16 15.39 15.24
C VAL A 653 4.85 14.04 14.61
N ASN A 654 3.61 13.77 14.19
CA ASN A 654 3.15 12.45 13.71
C ASN A 654 3.34 12.25 12.19
N SER A 655 4.54 12.55 11.68
CA SER A 655 4.92 12.27 10.28
C SER A 655 5.40 10.83 10.08
N ARG A 656 5.38 10.33 8.83
CA ARG A 656 6.08 9.10 8.45
C ARG A 656 7.55 9.43 8.19
N VAL A 657 8.47 8.80 8.90
CA VAL A 657 9.91 8.99 8.73
C VAL A 657 10.55 7.69 8.21
N PRO A 658 10.60 7.49 6.89
CA PRO A 658 11.09 6.24 6.28
C PRO A 658 12.59 5.98 6.42
N ASN A 659 13.40 6.98 6.75
CA ASN A 659 14.84 6.80 6.95
C ASN A 659 15.37 7.80 8.00
N LEU A 660 16.17 7.26 8.93
CA LEU A 660 16.90 7.97 9.98
C LEU A 660 18.34 7.48 9.96
N PHE A 661 19.29 8.39 10.15
CA PHE A 661 20.69 8.06 10.38
C PHE A 661 21.37 9.13 11.23
N VAL A 662 22.51 8.80 11.82
CA VAL A 662 23.35 9.74 12.56
C VAL A 662 24.66 9.90 11.81
N PHE A 663 25.11 11.14 11.67
CA PHE A 663 26.40 11.48 11.05
C PHE A 663 27.02 12.63 11.83
N GLU A 664 28.26 12.46 12.31
CA GLU A 664 28.98 13.41 13.17
C GLU A 664 28.16 13.93 14.38
N ASN A 665 27.46 13.01 15.08
CA ASN A 665 26.58 13.29 16.21
C ASN A 665 25.40 14.24 15.88
N VAL A 666 25.07 14.39 14.59
CA VAL A 666 23.86 15.07 14.12
C VAL A 666 22.89 14.02 13.61
N LEU A 667 21.64 14.08 14.09
CA LEU A 667 20.56 13.20 13.66
C LEU A 667 19.96 13.73 12.36
N TYR A 668 19.88 12.89 11.33
CA TYR A 668 19.24 13.22 10.06
C TYR A 668 17.97 12.39 9.87
N ALA A 669 16.96 13.01 9.28
CA ALA A 669 15.70 12.40 8.93
C ALA A 669 15.31 12.73 7.49
N LEU A 670 15.04 11.70 6.69
CA LEU A 670 14.37 11.90 5.42
C LEU A 670 12.86 11.80 5.64
N THR A 671 12.19 12.92 5.45
CA THR A 671 10.73 12.98 5.26
C THR A 671 10.42 12.88 3.77
N PRO A 672 9.20 12.46 3.37
CA PRO A 672 8.84 12.29 1.95
C PRO A 672 9.10 13.48 1.01
N THR A 673 9.33 14.69 1.53
CA THR A 673 9.57 15.92 0.75
C THR A 673 10.89 16.62 1.03
N LYS A 674 11.64 16.21 2.06
CA LYS A 674 12.82 16.92 2.59
C LYS A 674 13.75 16.03 3.39
N MET A 675 15.05 16.29 3.29
CA MET A 675 16.01 15.93 4.33
C MET A 675 16.06 17.04 5.39
N LEU A 676 16.03 16.63 6.66
CA LEU A 676 16.08 17.50 7.83
C LEU A 676 17.15 16.99 8.79
N LYS A 677 17.85 17.89 9.47
CA LYS A 677 18.89 17.58 10.46
C LYS A 677 18.54 18.14 11.84
N SER A 678 19.05 17.53 12.89
CA SER A 678 18.91 17.97 14.28
C SER A 678 20.22 17.75 15.05
N ALA A 679 20.77 18.85 15.56
CA ALA A 679 22.00 18.86 16.37
C ALA A 679 21.74 18.77 17.89
N ASP A 680 20.47 18.63 18.29
CA ASP A 680 20.02 18.60 19.69
C ASP A 680 19.18 17.33 20.01
N GLY A 681 19.34 16.29 19.21
CA GLY A 681 18.67 15.00 19.38
C GLY A 681 17.16 15.05 19.17
N GLY A 682 16.67 15.95 18.32
CA GLY A 682 15.28 16.08 17.90
C GLY A 682 14.47 17.17 18.62
N GLU A 683 15.11 18.06 19.39
CA GLU A 683 14.43 19.19 20.03
C GLU A 683 14.14 20.35 19.05
N SER A 684 14.95 20.47 18.01
CA SER A 684 14.78 21.35 16.84
C SER A 684 15.30 20.68 15.56
N TRP A 685 14.79 21.13 14.40
CA TRP A 685 15.10 20.55 13.10
C TRP A 685 15.29 21.63 12.03
N GLU A 686 16.34 21.49 11.23
CA GLU A 686 16.71 22.39 10.13
C GLU A 686 16.63 21.66 8.78
N SER A 687 16.18 22.33 7.72
CA SER A 687 16.19 21.73 6.36
C SER A 687 17.62 21.70 5.82
N VAL A 688 17.95 20.63 5.10
CA VAL A 688 19.21 20.53 4.32
C VAL A 688 18.81 20.55 2.84
N ASP A 689 19.28 21.57 2.12
CA ASP A 689 18.86 21.82 0.73
C ASP A 689 19.82 21.19 -0.29
N LEU A 690 19.35 20.97 -1.53
CA LEU A 690 20.16 20.53 -2.68
C LEU A 690 20.37 21.69 -3.66
N ILE A 691 21.61 21.91 -4.11
CA ILE A 691 21.86 22.74 -5.30
C ILE A 691 21.71 21.89 -6.57
N SER A 692 20.79 22.30 -7.43
CA SER A 692 20.72 21.84 -8.82
C SER A 692 21.70 22.63 -9.69
N THR A 693 22.75 22.00 -10.22
CA THR A 693 23.72 22.63 -11.14
C THR A 693 23.33 22.53 -12.62
N ASN A 694 22.27 21.80 -12.96
CA ASN A 694 21.88 21.57 -14.37
C ASN A 694 21.17 22.76 -15.01
N GLU A 695 21.93 23.80 -15.36
CA GLU A 695 21.57 24.75 -16.43
C GLU A 695 21.73 24.11 -17.84
N LYS A 696 22.50 23.02 -17.97
CA LYS A 696 22.87 22.42 -19.27
C LYS A 696 21.72 21.76 -20.05
N THR A 697 20.62 21.40 -19.40
CA THR A 697 19.48 20.70 -20.03
C THR A 697 18.13 21.31 -19.65
N LEU A 698 18.04 22.65 -19.63
CA LEU A 698 16.74 23.33 -19.68
C LEU A 698 15.99 22.99 -20.97
N ARG A 699 15.14 21.95 -20.91
CA ARG A 699 14.06 21.75 -21.88
C ARG A 699 13.21 23.03 -21.88
N PRO A 700 12.90 23.67 -23.02
CA PRO A 700 12.21 24.97 -23.06
C PRO A 700 10.79 25.03 -22.44
N PHE A 701 10.28 23.91 -21.92
CA PHE A 701 8.91 23.73 -21.44
C PHE A 701 8.81 23.33 -19.95
N LEU A 702 9.93 23.31 -19.22
CA LEU A 702 9.97 23.17 -17.76
C LEU A 702 10.69 24.39 -17.16
N PRO A 703 10.03 25.24 -16.35
CA PRO A 703 10.62 26.49 -15.89
C PRO A 703 11.72 26.27 -14.84
N PRO A 704 12.76 27.15 -14.77
CA PRO A 704 14.07 26.83 -14.18
C PRO A 704 14.17 26.77 -12.64
N SER A 705 13.09 26.58 -11.91
CA SER A 705 13.14 26.53 -10.43
C SER A 705 12.01 25.72 -9.80
N LEU A 706 11.92 24.45 -10.19
CA LEU A 706 11.79 23.45 -9.14
C LEU A 706 13.10 23.51 -8.34
N SER A 707 13.04 23.94 -7.08
CA SER A 707 14.08 23.53 -6.14
C SER A 707 14.06 22.01 -6.14
N LYS A 708 15.15 21.35 -6.57
CA LYS A 708 15.26 19.90 -6.50
C LYS A 708 15.16 19.51 -5.02
N GLY A 709 13.99 19.08 -4.59
CA GLY A 709 13.78 18.56 -3.24
C GLY A 709 14.16 17.09 -3.20
N PHE A 710 14.68 16.64 -2.07
CA PHE A 710 14.86 15.22 -1.81
C PHE A 710 13.54 14.46 -1.95
N ASN A 711 13.50 13.44 -2.79
CA ASN A 711 12.45 12.43 -2.73
C ASN A 711 12.92 11.28 -1.84
N ALA A 712 12.38 11.17 -0.62
CA ALA A 712 12.84 10.16 0.34
C ALA A 712 12.50 8.70 -0.03
N SER A 713 11.67 8.44 -1.06
CA SER A 713 11.52 7.07 -1.56
C SER A 713 12.73 6.62 -2.39
N THR A 714 13.35 7.55 -3.12
CA THR A 714 14.48 7.25 -4.01
C THR A 714 15.84 7.59 -3.40
N THR A 715 15.91 8.63 -2.56
CA THR A 715 17.16 9.09 -1.94
C THR A 715 17.78 8.00 -1.07
N LYS A 716 19.03 7.67 -1.34
CA LYS A 716 19.86 6.79 -0.48
C LYS A 716 21.01 7.60 0.10
N VAL A 717 21.70 7.03 1.09
CA VAL A 717 22.71 7.72 1.90
C VAL A 717 23.90 6.79 2.12
N ALA A 718 25.11 7.32 2.01
CA ALA A 718 26.35 6.63 2.36
C ALA A 718 27.32 7.62 3.03
N THR A 719 28.23 7.12 3.86
CA THR A 719 29.19 7.94 4.61
C THR A 719 30.59 7.36 4.47
N ILE A 720 31.57 8.21 4.18
CA ILE A 720 32.99 7.83 4.17
C ILE A 720 33.88 8.99 4.57
N ASP A 721 34.93 8.72 5.38
CA ASP A 721 36.00 9.67 5.74
C ASP A 721 35.53 11.06 6.21
N GLY A 722 34.41 11.11 6.93
CA GLY A 722 33.82 12.39 7.40
C GLY A 722 33.06 13.16 6.32
N VAL A 723 32.66 12.50 5.23
CA VAL A 723 31.84 13.05 4.15
C VAL A 723 30.56 12.25 4.00
N LEU A 724 29.44 12.96 3.98
CA LEU A 724 28.09 12.41 3.77
C LEU A 724 27.71 12.53 2.30
N TYR A 725 27.44 11.41 1.65
CA TYR A 725 26.99 11.31 0.26
C TYR A 725 25.52 10.92 0.19
N VAL A 726 24.84 11.43 -0.83
CA VAL A 726 23.44 11.09 -1.14
C VAL A 726 23.25 10.96 -2.63
N SER A 727 22.47 9.97 -3.05
CA SER A 727 21.99 9.83 -4.43
C SER A 727 20.57 10.38 -4.53
N ASN A 728 20.19 10.93 -5.67
CA ASN A 728 18.80 11.24 -6.00
C ASN A 728 18.48 10.65 -7.37
N SER A 729 17.52 9.72 -7.43
CA SER A 729 16.97 9.20 -8.67
C SER A 729 15.94 10.20 -9.22
N GLU A 730 16.15 10.63 -10.46
CA GLU A 730 15.36 11.61 -11.18
C GLU A 730 14.82 10.99 -12.49
N PRO A 731 13.77 11.56 -13.12
CA PRO A 731 13.17 10.95 -14.30
C PRO A 731 14.15 10.79 -15.48
N ASP A 732 15.20 11.58 -15.56
CA ASP A 732 16.22 11.58 -16.61
C ASP A 732 17.58 10.97 -16.21
N GLY A 733 17.76 10.49 -14.98
CA GLY A 733 18.98 9.80 -14.55
C GLY A 733 19.14 9.75 -13.03
N VAL A 734 20.34 9.43 -12.55
CA VAL A 734 20.70 9.51 -11.12
C VAL A 734 21.78 10.59 -10.95
N THR A 735 21.68 11.43 -9.92
CA THR A 735 22.73 12.38 -9.56
C THR A 735 23.27 12.07 -8.17
N LEU A 736 24.60 12.07 -8.03
CA LEU A 736 25.31 11.94 -6.77
C LEU A 736 25.67 13.31 -6.19
N TYR A 737 25.43 13.50 -4.90
CA TYR A 737 25.73 14.73 -4.16
C TYR A 737 26.54 14.41 -2.90
N ARG A 738 27.35 15.37 -2.44
CA ARG A 738 28.05 15.37 -1.16
C ARG A 738 27.60 16.54 -0.29
N LEU A 739 27.58 16.36 1.03
CA LEU A 739 27.33 17.44 1.97
C LEU A 739 28.49 18.44 1.91
N ALA A 740 28.20 19.74 1.83
CA ALA A 740 29.20 20.79 1.91
C ALA A 740 29.69 20.97 3.36
N ASP A 741 30.92 21.47 3.55
CA ASP A 741 31.57 21.72 4.84
C ASP A 741 30.73 22.58 5.82
N ALA A 742 29.80 23.40 5.30
CA ALA A 742 28.85 24.19 6.10
C ALA A 742 27.71 23.36 6.73
N GLY A 743 27.60 22.06 6.38
CA GLY A 743 26.66 21.10 6.96
C GLY A 743 25.18 21.41 6.74
N ASN A 744 24.83 22.30 5.80
CA ASN A 744 23.47 22.79 5.57
C ASN A 744 22.96 22.57 4.13
N MET A 745 23.81 22.02 3.26
CA MET A 745 23.54 21.97 1.83
C MET A 745 24.32 20.85 1.14
N PHE A 746 23.69 20.18 0.19
CA PHE A 746 24.29 19.19 -0.68
C PHE A 746 24.68 19.79 -2.04
N LEU A 747 25.90 19.52 -2.45
CA LEU A 747 26.49 19.91 -3.73
C LEU A 747 26.65 18.66 -4.60
N PRO A 748 26.37 18.72 -5.92
CA PRO A 748 26.70 17.64 -6.83
C PRO A 748 28.18 17.26 -6.73
N VAL A 749 28.49 15.97 -6.83
CA VAL A 749 29.88 15.52 -6.93
C VAL A 749 30.41 15.95 -8.30
N GLU A 750 31.47 16.75 -8.30
CA GLU A 750 32.12 17.21 -9.52
C GLU A 750 32.72 16.03 -10.28
N ASP A 751 32.71 16.11 -11.62
CA ASP A 751 33.22 15.10 -12.56
C ASP A 751 32.59 13.69 -12.48
N ALA A 752 31.53 13.50 -11.68
CA ALA A 752 30.73 12.27 -11.70
C ALA A 752 30.14 12.02 -13.11
N PRO A 753 30.41 10.87 -13.75
CA PRO A 753 29.98 10.62 -15.12
C PRO A 753 28.48 10.35 -15.24
N ASP A 754 27.88 10.77 -16.36
CA ASP A 754 26.53 10.37 -16.75
C ASP A 754 26.53 8.88 -17.17
N PHE A 755 25.40 8.19 -16.98
CA PHE A 755 25.19 6.85 -17.55
C PHE A 755 24.91 6.93 -19.06
N GLU A 756 25.49 6.03 -19.86
CA GLU A 756 25.30 6.02 -21.32
C GLU A 756 23.89 5.58 -21.75
N GLU A 757 23.20 4.79 -20.92
CA GLU A 757 21.84 4.32 -21.19
C GLU A 757 20.78 5.33 -20.73
N ASP A 758 19.84 5.69 -21.61
CA ASP A 758 18.64 6.47 -21.25
C ASP A 758 17.79 5.73 -20.21
N THR A 759 17.19 6.47 -19.27
CA THR A 759 16.08 5.95 -18.45
C THR A 759 14.89 5.56 -19.33
N LEU A 760 14.09 4.58 -18.90
CA LEU A 760 12.82 4.20 -19.57
C LEU A 760 11.92 5.42 -19.77
N TYR A 761 11.84 6.32 -18.78
CA TYR A 761 11.10 7.57 -18.91
C TYR A 761 11.64 8.42 -20.08
N THR A 762 12.96 8.59 -20.17
CA THR A 762 13.59 9.37 -21.25
C THR A 762 13.40 8.72 -22.62
N GLU A 763 13.53 7.39 -22.73
CA GLU A 763 13.20 6.65 -23.95
C GLU A 763 11.74 6.92 -24.39
N TRP A 764 10.78 6.84 -23.47
CA TRP A 764 9.37 7.09 -23.78
C TRP A 764 9.08 8.54 -24.17
N GLN A 765 9.74 9.51 -23.54
CA GLN A 765 9.64 10.91 -23.95
C GLN A 765 10.22 11.13 -25.36
N LYS A 766 11.34 10.48 -25.72
CA LYS A 766 11.89 10.51 -27.09
C LYS A 766 10.91 9.90 -28.09
N LYS A 767 10.41 8.67 -27.84
CA LYS A 767 9.40 7.98 -28.68
C LYS A 767 8.14 8.84 -28.90
N ARG A 768 7.65 9.50 -27.85
CA ARG A 768 6.49 10.41 -27.92
C ARG A 768 6.76 11.67 -28.76
N MET A 769 7.92 12.30 -28.57
CA MET A 769 8.32 13.48 -29.35
C MET A 769 8.50 13.15 -30.84
N GLU A 770 9.01 11.96 -31.16
CA GLU A 770 9.11 11.47 -32.54
C GLU A 770 7.76 11.16 -33.17
N ALA A 771 6.82 10.56 -32.42
CA ALA A 771 5.46 10.30 -32.89
C ALA A 771 4.73 11.58 -33.30
N GLY A 772 4.74 12.61 -32.44
CA GLY A 772 4.15 13.92 -32.73
C GLY A 772 4.83 14.62 -33.92
N ARG A 773 6.17 14.63 -33.99
CA ARG A 773 6.92 15.21 -35.13
C ARG A 773 6.60 14.55 -36.47
N ASN A 774 6.33 13.24 -36.47
CA ASN A 774 6.03 12.47 -37.67
C ASN A 774 4.52 12.43 -37.99
N ASN A 775 3.67 13.03 -37.16
CA ASN A 775 2.21 13.00 -37.28
C ASN A 775 1.64 11.55 -37.27
N VAL A 776 2.22 10.68 -36.43
CA VAL A 776 1.90 9.24 -36.33
C VAL A 776 1.31 8.91 -34.96
N ASP A 777 0.06 8.44 -34.93
CA ASP A 777 -0.58 7.60 -33.89
C ASP A 777 -0.02 7.79 -32.46
N VAL A 778 -0.14 9.03 -31.94
CA VAL A 778 0.30 9.42 -30.60
C VAL A 778 -0.48 8.64 -29.54
N ASP A 779 -1.77 8.36 -29.79
CA ASP A 779 -2.63 7.56 -28.92
C ASP A 779 -2.07 6.17 -28.64
N ARG A 780 -1.52 5.49 -29.66
CA ARG A 780 -0.85 4.19 -29.47
C ARG A 780 0.40 4.31 -28.62
N VAL A 781 1.20 5.36 -28.80
CA VAL A 781 2.40 5.59 -27.97
C VAL A 781 2.00 5.90 -26.53
N MET A 782 0.94 6.68 -26.30
CA MET A 782 0.40 6.96 -24.97
C MET A 782 -0.16 5.69 -24.30
N LYS A 783 -0.86 4.82 -25.04
CA LYS A 783 -1.30 3.51 -24.53
C LYS A 783 -0.13 2.61 -24.12
N GLN A 784 0.96 2.62 -24.89
CA GLN A 784 2.16 1.84 -24.56
C GLN A 784 2.95 2.44 -23.38
N LEU A 785 3.03 3.77 -23.27
CA LEU A 785 3.59 4.46 -22.11
C LEU A 785 2.81 4.10 -20.84
N ASN A 786 1.47 4.17 -20.88
CA ASN A 786 0.64 3.76 -19.75
C ASN A 786 0.88 2.28 -19.36
N ALA A 787 1.06 1.38 -20.33
CA ALA A 787 1.43 -0.03 -20.11
C ALA A 787 2.91 -0.25 -19.72
N ALA A 788 3.73 0.80 -19.66
CA ALA A 788 5.10 0.78 -19.15
C ALA A 788 5.25 1.58 -17.84
N GLN A 789 4.18 2.20 -17.35
CA GLN A 789 4.23 3.17 -16.26
C GLN A 789 4.73 2.56 -14.93
N GLU A 790 4.33 1.33 -14.61
CA GLU A 790 4.82 0.60 -13.43
C GLU A 790 6.34 0.37 -13.49
N ARG A 791 6.86 -0.06 -14.65
CA ARG A 791 8.31 -0.26 -14.86
C ARG A 791 9.10 1.05 -14.80
N ILE A 792 8.50 2.16 -15.25
CA ILE A 792 9.11 3.50 -15.11
C ILE A 792 9.18 3.91 -13.62
N TYR A 793 8.14 3.65 -12.84
CA TYR A 793 8.16 3.94 -11.40
C TYR A 793 9.14 3.03 -10.65
N GLU A 794 9.21 1.74 -11.02
CA GLU A 794 10.16 0.80 -10.42
C GLU A 794 11.60 1.19 -10.71
N GLU A 795 11.96 1.47 -11.98
CA GLU A 795 13.29 1.96 -12.36
C GLU A 795 13.67 3.20 -11.53
N GLN A 796 12.74 4.14 -11.34
CA GLN A 796 12.97 5.32 -10.51
C GLN A 796 13.18 5.00 -9.02
N GLU A 797 12.53 3.97 -8.48
CA GLU A 797 12.62 3.59 -7.07
C GLU A 797 13.86 2.72 -6.74
N THR A 798 14.33 1.88 -7.67
CA THR A 798 15.52 1.04 -7.46
C THR A 798 16.84 1.74 -7.86
N ASN A 799 16.83 2.56 -8.93
CA ASN A 799 18.01 3.28 -9.38
C ASN A 799 18.58 4.22 -8.31
N GLY A 800 19.90 4.35 -8.31
CA GLY A 800 20.63 5.17 -7.36
C GLY A 800 20.78 4.51 -5.98
N THR A 801 20.43 3.24 -5.82
CA THR A 801 20.92 2.45 -4.68
C THR A 801 22.43 2.35 -4.78
N PHE A 802 23.14 2.88 -3.80
CA PHE A 802 24.58 3.08 -3.89
C PHE A 802 25.27 2.91 -2.54
N THR A 803 26.59 2.69 -2.57
CA THR A 803 27.47 2.73 -1.40
C THR A 803 28.86 3.22 -1.83
N VAL A 804 29.70 3.62 -0.87
CA VAL A 804 31.04 4.19 -1.15
C VAL A 804 32.07 3.54 -0.25
N ALA A 805 33.23 3.19 -0.81
CA ALA A 805 34.42 2.75 -0.09
C ALA A 805 35.69 3.32 -0.72
N ASP A 806 36.57 3.82 0.13
CA ASP A 806 37.73 4.65 -0.22
C ASP A 806 37.32 5.68 -1.31
N ASP A 807 38.00 5.70 -2.46
CA ASP A 807 37.69 6.57 -3.60
C ASP A 807 36.70 5.94 -4.62
N THR A 808 35.99 4.86 -4.26
CA THR A 808 35.11 4.07 -5.16
C THR A 808 33.63 4.14 -4.76
N VAL A 809 32.79 4.55 -5.70
CA VAL A 809 31.32 4.53 -5.60
C VAL A 809 30.78 3.29 -6.32
N PHE A 810 29.91 2.51 -5.67
CA PHE A 810 29.10 1.46 -6.30
C PHE A 810 27.66 1.94 -6.43
N MET A 811 27.04 1.78 -7.59
CA MET A 811 25.69 2.30 -7.87
C MET A 811 24.87 1.36 -8.77
N GLU A 812 23.63 1.08 -8.36
CA GLU A 812 22.62 0.44 -9.20
C GLU A 812 22.04 1.44 -10.20
N TYR A 813 22.03 1.04 -11.47
CA TYR A 813 21.33 1.72 -12.54
C TYR A 813 20.77 0.69 -13.53
N ARG A 814 19.46 0.75 -13.80
CA ARG A 814 18.69 -0.20 -14.65
C ARG A 814 18.95 -1.66 -14.29
N HIS A 815 18.86 -1.99 -12.99
CA HIS A 815 19.10 -3.33 -12.44
C HIS A 815 20.52 -3.89 -12.64
N LYS A 816 21.48 -3.09 -13.12
CA LYS A 816 22.91 -3.44 -13.18
C LYS A 816 23.68 -2.69 -12.11
N LEU A 817 24.71 -3.34 -11.55
CA LEU A 817 25.62 -2.72 -10.61
C LEU A 817 26.85 -2.16 -11.35
N TYR A 818 27.07 -0.86 -11.20
CA TYR A 818 28.25 -0.16 -11.71
C TYR A 818 29.19 0.22 -10.56
N ARG A 819 30.47 0.42 -10.87
CA ARG A 819 31.43 1.10 -9.99
C ARG A 819 32.05 2.31 -10.69
N TRP A 820 32.51 3.29 -9.93
CA TRP A 820 33.25 4.45 -10.43
C TRP A 820 34.27 4.89 -9.38
N GLN A 821 35.54 4.98 -9.77
CA GLN A 821 36.59 5.58 -8.94
C GLN A 821 36.71 7.06 -9.28
N PHE A 822 37.00 7.93 -8.30
CA PHE A 822 36.99 9.39 -8.51
C PHE A 822 37.99 9.92 -9.57
N ASP A 823 38.95 9.11 -10.04
CA ASP A 823 39.87 9.42 -11.15
C ASP A 823 39.49 8.76 -12.50
N GLU A 824 38.46 7.91 -12.53
CA GLU A 824 37.89 7.33 -13.75
C GLU A 824 36.93 8.32 -14.44
N THR A 825 36.91 8.33 -15.78
CA THR A 825 36.07 9.24 -16.57
C THR A 825 34.69 8.68 -16.96
N ALA A 826 34.35 7.48 -16.50
CA ALA A 826 33.14 6.75 -16.86
C ALA A 826 32.81 5.67 -15.80
N TRP A 827 31.55 5.28 -15.71
CA TRP A 827 31.13 4.12 -14.92
C TRP A 827 31.67 2.81 -15.52
N HIS A 828 32.22 1.95 -14.67
CA HIS A 828 32.61 0.59 -15.00
C HIS A 828 31.45 -0.38 -14.68
N ASP A 829 30.99 -1.13 -15.69
CA ASP A 829 29.99 -2.19 -15.52
C ASP A 829 30.62 -3.40 -14.82
N THR A 830 30.13 -3.73 -13.61
CA THR A 830 30.68 -4.84 -12.81
C THR A 830 30.22 -6.23 -13.31
N SER A 831 29.43 -6.28 -14.39
CA SER A 831 28.76 -7.47 -14.93
C SER A 831 27.77 -8.15 -13.97
N LEU A 832 27.45 -7.53 -12.83
CA LEU A 832 26.44 -8.02 -11.90
C LEU A 832 25.09 -7.37 -12.22
N GLU A 833 24.16 -8.18 -12.73
CA GLU A 833 22.82 -7.79 -13.16
C GLU A 833 21.76 -8.54 -12.33
N ASP A 834 20.71 -7.83 -11.92
CA ASP A 834 19.50 -8.36 -11.28
C ASP A 834 18.34 -8.46 -12.30
N GLN A 835 17.33 -9.28 -12.07
CA GLN A 835 16.35 -9.63 -13.11
C GLN A 835 15.52 -8.43 -13.62
N GLU A 836 15.29 -8.33 -14.94
CA GLU A 836 14.29 -7.41 -15.48
C GLU A 836 12.88 -7.82 -15.06
N GLY A 837 12.14 -6.95 -14.37
CA GLY A 837 10.73 -7.16 -14.05
C GLY A 837 10.31 -6.59 -12.71
N ILE A 838 8.99 -6.61 -12.47
CA ILE A 838 8.35 -6.06 -11.29
C ILE A 838 8.68 -6.91 -10.06
N SER A 839 9.50 -6.34 -9.19
CA SER A 839 9.84 -6.88 -7.89
C SER A 839 8.58 -7.12 -7.03
N PRO A 840 8.45 -8.27 -6.36
CA PRO A 840 7.37 -8.49 -5.39
C PRO A 840 7.48 -7.55 -4.17
N ILE A 841 8.64 -6.90 -3.98
CA ILE A 841 8.84 -5.81 -3.03
C ILE A 841 9.20 -4.55 -3.81
N ARG A 842 8.19 -3.71 -4.08
CA ARG A 842 8.31 -2.44 -4.82
C ARG A 842 9.49 -1.58 -4.33
N GLY A 843 10.28 -1.05 -5.27
CA GLY A 843 11.37 -0.10 -4.96
C GLY A 843 12.54 -0.67 -4.16
N LYS A 844 12.65 -2.00 -4.10
CA LYS A 844 13.83 -2.71 -3.60
C LYS A 844 14.67 -3.11 -4.81
N GLY A 845 15.97 -2.87 -4.77
CA GLY A 845 16.95 -3.29 -5.78
C GLY A 845 18.05 -4.15 -5.13
N PHE A 846 19.31 -3.95 -5.52
CA PHE A 846 20.45 -4.55 -4.82
C PHE A 846 20.53 -4.06 -3.37
N THR A 847 20.89 -4.95 -2.45
CA THR A 847 21.32 -4.58 -1.09
C THR A 847 22.84 -4.61 -1.05
N LEU A 848 23.48 -3.46 -0.87
CA LEU A 848 24.94 -3.30 -0.97
C LEU A 848 25.58 -3.02 0.39
N ALA A 849 26.77 -3.58 0.61
CA ALA A 849 27.66 -3.20 1.69
C ALA A 849 29.12 -3.30 1.25
N VAL A 850 29.97 -2.40 1.73
CA VAL A 850 31.37 -2.35 1.32
C VAL A 850 32.30 -2.00 2.50
N SER A 851 33.52 -2.54 2.47
CA SER A 851 34.58 -2.26 3.43
C SER A 851 35.93 -2.48 2.75
N GLY A 852 36.57 -1.38 2.31
CA GLY A 852 37.72 -1.43 1.40
C GLY A 852 37.37 -2.20 0.11
N ASN A 853 38.30 -3.01 -0.40
CA ASN A 853 38.06 -3.87 -1.58
C ASN A 853 36.99 -4.98 -1.39
N THR A 854 36.41 -5.16 -0.21
CA THR A 854 35.39 -6.20 0.02
C THR A 854 33.99 -5.63 -0.20
N VAL A 855 33.28 -6.13 -1.21
CA VAL A 855 31.91 -5.73 -1.56
C VAL A 855 30.96 -6.92 -1.42
N TYR A 856 29.84 -6.74 -0.74
CA TYR A 856 28.71 -7.66 -0.76
C TYR A 856 27.55 -7.03 -1.54
N ALA A 857 26.93 -7.83 -2.40
CA ALA A 857 25.74 -7.46 -3.16
C ALA A 857 24.69 -8.57 -3.05
N GLY A 858 23.61 -8.32 -2.33
CA GLY A 858 22.43 -9.17 -2.27
C GLY A 858 21.43 -8.78 -3.37
N LYS A 859 21.02 -9.73 -4.22
CA LYS A 859 19.97 -9.53 -5.23
C LYS A 859 18.57 -9.62 -4.62
N ARG A 860 17.56 -9.12 -5.36
CA ARG A 860 16.15 -9.18 -4.93
C ARG A 860 15.63 -10.61 -4.69
N GLU A 861 16.16 -11.60 -5.41
CA GLU A 861 15.73 -13.01 -5.32
C GLU A 861 16.41 -13.82 -4.20
N GLY A 862 17.25 -13.20 -3.38
CA GLY A 862 17.92 -13.86 -2.24
C GLY A 862 19.32 -14.40 -2.51
N ASP A 863 19.87 -14.22 -3.72
CA ASP A 863 21.26 -14.56 -4.03
C ASP A 863 22.24 -13.53 -3.43
N LEU A 864 23.31 -14.00 -2.79
CA LEU A 864 24.37 -13.16 -2.20
C LEU A 864 25.69 -13.32 -2.96
N PHE A 865 26.21 -12.21 -3.47
CA PHE A 865 27.50 -12.13 -4.15
C PHE A 865 28.54 -11.40 -3.31
N LEU A 866 29.80 -11.84 -3.43
CA LEU A 866 30.97 -11.30 -2.76
C LEU A 866 32.07 -10.99 -3.77
N SER A 867 32.55 -9.74 -3.78
CA SER A 867 33.81 -9.34 -4.41
C SER A 867 34.88 -9.07 -3.34
N GLN A 868 36.13 -9.39 -3.65
CA GLN A 868 37.31 -9.10 -2.81
C GLN A 868 38.33 -8.19 -3.52
N ASP A 869 37.99 -7.69 -4.71
CA ASP A 869 38.83 -6.91 -5.61
C ASP A 869 38.22 -5.55 -5.97
N GLY A 870 37.22 -5.07 -5.22
CA GLY A 870 36.56 -3.79 -5.48
C GLY A 870 35.50 -3.85 -6.59
N GLY A 871 34.85 -5.00 -6.75
CA GLY A 871 33.75 -5.22 -7.70
C GLY A 871 34.17 -5.63 -9.11
N ASP A 872 35.46 -5.90 -9.35
CA ASP A 872 35.96 -6.38 -10.64
C ASP A 872 35.58 -7.85 -10.90
N THR A 873 35.53 -8.69 -9.86
CA THR A 873 35.03 -10.06 -9.94
C THR A 873 34.12 -10.42 -8.78
N TRP A 874 33.12 -11.27 -9.07
CA TRP A 874 32.09 -11.69 -8.12
C TRP A 874 32.10 -13.21 -7.92
N ARG A 875 32.05 -13.62 -6.65
CA ARG A 875 31.81 -15.00 -6.23
C ARG A 875 30.41 -15.09 -5.64
N ASP A 876 29.59 -15.98 -6.17
CA ASP A 876 28.34 -16.41 -5.53
C ASP A 876 28.68 -17.11 -4.20
N VAL A 877 28.09 -16.62 -3.11
CA VAL A 877 28.22 -17.17 -1.74
C VAL A 877 26.86 -17.53 -1.14
N THR A 878 25.81 -17.63 -1.96
CA THR A 878 24.43 -17.94 -1.53
C THR A 878 24.36 -19.29 -0.81
N ASP A 879 25.01 -20.32 -1.35
CA ASP A 879 25.11 -21.65 -0.73
C ASP A 879 25.87 -21.67 0.62
N ASN A 880 26.63 -20.61 0.96
CA ASN A 880 27.29 -20.49 2.26
C ASN A 880 26.32 -19.99 3.36
N LEU A 881 25.16 -19.45 2.98
CA LEU A 881 24.13 -19.03 3.92
C LEU A 881 23.48 -20.27 4.56
N THR A 882 23.25 -20.21 5.87
CA THR A 882 22.76 -21.36 6.66
C THR A 882 21.33 -21.80 6.34
N SER A 883 20.61 -21.06 5.50
CA SER A 883 19.20 -21.24 5.14
C SER A 883 18.93 -20.40 3.88
N PRO A 884 18.04 -20.82 2.96
CA PRO A 884 17.61 -19.99 1.84
C PRO A 884 17.00 -18.69 2.36
N VAL A 885 17.36 -17.57 1.73
CA VAL A 885 16.83 -16.23 2.00
C VAL A 885 15.86 -15.91 0.88
N GLU A 886 14.67 -15.39 1.18
CA GLU A 886 13.80 -14.84 0.13
C GLU A 886 14.20 -13.39 -0.15
N HIS A 887 14.52 -12.60 0.89
CA HIS A 887 14.89 -11.19 0.69
C HIS A 887 15.87 -10.67 1.76
N PHE A 888 16.96 -10.01 1.32
CA PHE A 888 17.84 -9.24 2.21
C PHE A 888 17.16 -7.96 2.70
N LYS A 889 17.11 -7.69 4.01
CA LYS A 889 16.66 -6.40 4.52
C LYS A 889 17.78 -5.36 4.40
N GLU A 890 18.93 -5.67 5.00
CA GLU A 890 20.11 -4.82 5.11
C GLU A 890 21.37 -5.67 5.17
N ILE A 891 22.48 -5.12 4.69
CA ILE A 891 23.83 -5.67 4.87
C ILE A 891 24.69 -4.54 5.43
N VAL A 892 25.40 -4.78 6.54
CA VAL A 892 26.23 -3.76 7.21
C VAL A 892 27.55 -4.35 7.70
N PHE A 893 28.58 -3.52 7.80
CA PHE A 893 29.86 -3.87 8.41
C PHE A 893 29.99 -3.27 9.81
N ALA A 894 30.43 -4.07 10.79
CA ALA A 894 30.94 -3.58 12.07
C ALA A 894 32.41 -4.00 12.19
N GLY A 895 33.31 -3.05 11.90
CA GLY A 895 34.70 -3.35 11.57
C GLY A 895 34.79 -4.37 10.42
N SER A 896 35.60 -5.41 10.59
CA SER A 896 35.81 -6.47 9.59
C SER A 896 34.71 -7.56 9.55
N THR A 897 33.61 -7.41 10.30
CA THR A 897 32.53 -8.40 10.35
C THR A 897 31.31 -7.89 9.59
N VAL A 898 30.85 -8.64 8.59
CA VAL A 898 29.59 -8.37 7.89
C VAL A 898 28.42 -8.99 8.65
N TYR A 899 27.33 -8.23 8.76
CA TYR A 899 26.03 -8.66 9.26
C TYR A 899 25.02 -8.55 8.11
N VAL A 900 24.22 -9.60 7.92
CA VAL A 900 23.19 -9.69 6.89
C VAL A 900 21.85 -9.93 7.60
N SER A 901 20.95 -8.96 7.48
CA SER A 901 19.56 -9.04 7.97
C SER A 901 18.65 -9.57 6.87
N THR A 902 17.76 -10.49 7.19
CA THR A 902 16.91 -11.21 6.20
C THR A 902 15.49 -11.41 6.73
N ASP A 903 14.62 -12.00 5.92
CA ASP A 903 13.28 -12.47 6.26
C ASP A 903 13.26 -13.62 7.30
N ILE A 904 14.39 -14.26 7.59
CA ILE A 904 14.50 -15.43 8.50
C ILE A 904 15.45 -15.23 9.69
N GLY A 905 15.96 -14.00 9.87
CA GLY A 905 16.84 -13.63 10.98
C GLY A 905 18.07 -12.83 10.55
N VAL A 906 19.01 -12.67 11.47
CA VAL A 906 20.31 -12.04 11.20
C VAL A 906 21.42 -13.09 11.22
N THR A 907 22.31 -13.04 10.24
CA THR A 907 23.52 -13.87 10.17
C THR A 907 24.75 -12.99 10.03
N ARG A 908 25.91 -13.45 10.51
CA ARG A 908 27.18 -12.72 10.41
C ARG A 908 28.33 -13.59 9.92
N SER A 909 29.31 -12.94 9.30
CA SER A 909 30.57 -13.56 8.91
C SER A 909 31.75 -12.60 9.04
N SER A 910 32.92 -13.13 9.39
CA SER A 910 34.19 -12.40 9.38
C SER A 910 35.08 -12.76 8.18
N ASN A 911 34.58 -13.59 7.25
CA ASN A 911 35.34 -14.09 6.09
C ASN A 911 34.50 -14.34 4.82
N GLY A 912 33.16 -14.28 4.91
CA GLY A 912 32.23 -14.55 3.79
C GLY A 912 32.00 -16.03 3.49
N GLU A 913 32.68 -16.93 4.20
CA GLU A 913 32.63 -18.38 3.96
C GLU A 913 31.92 -19.13 5.08
N THR A 914 32.20 -18.74 6.33
CA THR A 914 31.54 -19.29 7.51
C THR A 914 30.55 -18.29 8.07
N TRP A 915 29.27 -18.62 7.99
CA TRP A 915 28.16 -17.79 8.45
C TRP A 915 27.56 -18.33 9.74
N ASN A 916 27.36 -17.44 10.71
CA ASN A 916 26.79 -17.76 12.01
C ASN A 916 25.47 -17.01 12.18
N VAL A 917 24.37 -17.74 12.38
CA VAL A 917 23.07 -17.15 12.73
C VAL A 917 23.15 -16.58 14.14
N LEU A 918 22.64 -15.36 14.32
CA LEU A 918 22.47 -14.76 15.64
C LEU A 918 21.14 -15.20 16.25
N THR A 919 21.17 -15.48 17.55
CA THR A 919 19.98 -15.89 18.32
C THR A 919 19.81 -15.02 19.55
N ASP A 920 18.63 -15.01 20.15
CA ASP A 920 18.47 -14.47 21.51
C ASP A 920 19.15 -15.37 22.56
N ILE A 921 19.10 -14.95 23.83
CA ILE A 921 19.59 -15.74 24.98
C ILE A 921 18.91 -17.11 25.15
N ASN A 922 17.78 -17.36 24.48
CA ASN A 922 17.02 -18.61 24.53
C ASN A 922 17.33 -19.54 23.33
N GLY A 923 18.08 -19.07 22.33
CA GLY A 923 18.38 -19.78 21.09
C GLY A 923 17.37 -19.56 19.96
N ASN A 924 16.42 -18.64 20.11
CA ASN A 924 15.45 -18.26 19.07
C ASN A 924 16.11 -17.36 18.03
N ARG A 925 15.73 -17.50 16.75
CA ARG A 925 16.13 -16.54 15.71
C ARG A 925 15.28 -15.28 15.83
N LEU A 926 15.90 -14.17 16.22
CA LEU A 926 15.26 -12.86 16.13
C LEU A 926 15.38 -12.33 14.71
N ILE A 927 14.26 -11.87 14.18
CA ILE A 927 14.22 -11.21 12.88
C ILE A 927 14.17 -9.71 13.18
N MET A 928 15.22 -9.00 12.76
CA MET A 928 15.36 -7.57 12.99
C MET A 928 14.72 -6.80 11.84
N ASP A 929 14.13 -5.67 12.17
CA ASP A 929 13.40 -4.80 11.24
C ASP A 929 14.36 -3.81 10.59
N GLN A 930 15.29 -3.30 11.40
CA GLN A 930 16.42 -2.43 11.01
C GLN A 930 17.64 -2.80 11.87
N ILE A 931 18.84 -2.56 11.34
CA ILE A 931 20.12 -2.72 12.02
C ILE A 931 20.92 -1.41 11.92
N ALA A 932 21.51 -1.00 13.04
CA ALA A 932 22.47 0.10 13.11
C ALA A 932 23.81 -0.39 13.67
N VAL A 933 24.90 0.31 13.33
CA VAL A 933 26.24 0.03 13.85
C VAL A 933 26.79 1.29 14.49
N ASP A 934 27.33 1.16 15.71
CA ASP A 934 28.10 2.22 16.38
C ASP A 934 29.45 1.63 16.85
N GLY A 935 30.52 2.11 16.24
CA GLY A 935 31.88 1.58 16.39
C GLY A 935 31.98 0.10 16.02
N MET A 936 32.11 -0.76 17.04
CA MET A 936 32.21 -2.23 16.91
C MET A 936 30.97 -2.99 17.39
N THR A 937 29.92 -2.26 17.79
CA THR A 937 28.67 -2.82 18.33
C THR A 937 27.58 -2.73 17.27
N THR A 938 26.87 -3.83 17.07
CA THR A 938 25.72 -3.88 16.17
C THR A 938 24.44 -3.88 17.01
N TYR A 939 23.47 -3.03 16.64
CA TYR A 939 22.17 -2.93 17.29
C TYR A 939 21.08 -3.36 16.31
N GLY A 940 20.17 -4.21 16.75
CA GLY A 940 18.98 -4.60 16.00
C GLY A 940 17.73 -4.11 16.72
N VAL A 941 16.74 -3.65 15.96
CA VAL A 941 15.42 -3.28 16.49
C VAL A 941 14.34 -4.18 15.90
N CYS A 942 13.38 -4.58 16.71
CA CYS A 942 12.12 -5.17 16.28
C CYS A 942 10.99 -4.86 17.29
N ASP A 943 9.75 -5.25 17.00
CA ASP A 943 8.59 -5.00 17.89
C ASP A 943 8.80 -5.42 19.36
N SER A 944 9.59 -6.46 19.62
CA SER A 944 9.89 -6.90 20.99
C SER A 944 10.88 -6.01 21.74
N GLY A 945 11.65 -5.16 21.05
CA GLY A 945 12.58 -4.20 21.65
C GLY A 945 13.83 -3.90 20.82
N VAL A 946 14.79 -3.23 21.45
CA VAL A 946 16.14 -3.03 20.89
C VAL A 946 17.11 -4.02 21.54
N TYR A 947 17.94 -4.62 20.71
CA TYR A 947 18.95 -5.61 21.08
C TYR A 947 20.34 -5.12 20.65
N GLN A 948 21.36 -5.46 21.43
CA GLN A 948 22.77 -5.25 21.09
C GLN A 948 23.47 -6.59 20.88
N VAL A 949 24.50 -6.61 20.04
CA VAL A 949 25.45 -7.72 19.91
C VAL A 949 26.84 -7.15 19.66
N ASP A 950 27.84 -7.70 20.35
CA ASP A 950 29.23 -7.34 20.12
C ASP A 950 29.86 -8.21 19.00
N ASN A 951 31.04 -7.81 18.54
CA ASN A 951 31.76 -8.56 17.51
C ASN A 951 32.33 -9.92 17.97
N GLN A 952 32.11 -10.34 19.24
CA GLN A 952 32.66 -11.59 19.81
C GLN A 952 31.56 -12.64 20.07
N THR A 953 30.33 -12.21 20.35
CA THR A 953 29.18 -13.03 20.74
C THR A 953 28.19 -13.17 19.60
N SER A 954 27.60 -14.37 19.41
CA SER A 954 26.56 -14.60 18.39
C SER A 954 25.16 -14.55 19.01
N THR A 955 25.00 -13.76 20.07
CA THR A 955 23.81 -13.75 20.93
C THR A 955 23.34 -12.32 21.14
N TRP A 956 22.10 -12.04 20.77
CA TRP A 956 21.43 -10.77 20.99
C TRP A 956 21.08 -10.60 22.47
N GLU A 957 21.59 -9.53 23.08
CA GLU A 957 21.22 -9.07 24.41
C GLU A 957 20.16 -7.96 24.29
N GLN A 958 19.01 -8.13 24.94
CA GLN A 958 17.96 -7.12 24.93
C GLN A 958 18.32 -5.96 25.86
N ILE A 959 18.39 -4.74 25.32
CA ILE A 959 18.75 -3.52 26.07
C ILE A 959 17.58 -2.57 26.30
N ILE A 960 16.58 -2.58 25.42
CA ILE A 960 15.36 -1.78 25.57
C ILE A 960 14.17 -2.73 25.37
N PRO A 961 13.39 -3.06 26.42
CA PRO A 961 12.24 -3.94 26.28
C PRO A 961 11.05 -3.18 25.66
N LYS A 962 10.44 -3.77 24.62
CA LYS A 962 9.18 -3.37 23.98
C LYS A 962 9.10 -1.92 23.49
N LEU A 963 9.00 -1.75 22.17
CA LEU A 963 8.77 -0.43 21.58
C LEU A 963 7.35 0.08 21.86
N PRO A 964 7.14 1.42 21.96
CA PRO A 964 5.79 2.00 22.02
C PRO A 964 5.05 1.87 20.68
N HIS A 965 5.80 1.89 19.58
CA HIS A 965 5.32 1.79 18.20
C HIS A 965 6.37 1.03 17.35
N THR A 966 5.91 0.32 16.32
CA THR A 966 6.80 -0.35 15.35
C THR A 966 7.73 0.66 14.68
N ALA A 967 9.02 0.35 14.68
CA ALA A 967 10.05 1.15 14.02
C ALA A 967 10.06 0.84 12.52
N ILE A 968 10.08 1.89 11.69
CA ILE A 968 10.27 1.79 10.23
C ILE A 968 11.63 2.35 9.78
N SER A 969 12.37 2.97 10.70
CA SER A 969 13.75 3.40 10.55
C SER A 969 14.40 3.51 11.93
N PHE A 970 15.72 3.35 12.01
CA PHE A 970 16.44 3.24 13.28
C PHE A 970 17.83 3.87 13.18
N ALA A 971 18.22 4.62 14.21
CA ALA A 971 19.55 5.20 14.32
C ALA A 971 20.04 5.19 15.77
N VAL A 972 21.37 5.17 15.94
CA VAL A 972 22.05 5.11 17.24
C VAL A 972 23.13 6.19 17.29
N ASP A 973 23.24 6.83 18.45
CA ASP A 973 24.23 7.87 18.78
C ASP A 973 24.75 7.60 20.20
N GLY A 974 25.75 6.73 20.33
CA GLY A 974 26.29 6.26 21.60
C GLY A 974 25.25 5.52 22.44
N ASN A 975 24.83 6.14 23.55
CA ASN A 975 23.78 5.62 24.43
C ASN A 975 22.36 6.13 24.04
N THR A 976 22.21 6.80 22.91
CA THR A 976 20.96 7.41 22.46
C THR A 976 20.40 6.64 21.27
N PHE A 977 19.13 6.26 21.35
CA PHE A 977 18.46 5.43 20.35
C PHE A 977 17.29 6.20 19.74
N TYR A 978 17.19 6.20 18.43
CA TYR A 978 16.13 6.89 17.68
C TYR A 978 15.36 5.90 16.83
N ILE A 979 14.03 5.89 16.95
CA ILE A 979 13.15 5.15 16.03
C ILE A 979 12.27 6.12 15.26
N GLY A 980 12.25 5.97 13.95
CA GLY A 980 11.26 6.58 13.08
C GLY A 980 10.08 5.64 12.94
N THR A 981 8.87 6.17 12.96
CA THR A 981 7.64 5.39 13.01
C THR A 981 6.72 5.73 11.83
N LYS A 982 5.77 4.83 11.52
CA LYS A 982 4.78 5.04 10.46
C LYS A 982 3.85 6.23 10.75
N GLN A 983 3.54 6.46 12.04
CA GLN A 983 2.44 7.34 12.46
C GLN A 983 2.77 8.32 13.61
N ASN A 984 3.98 8.33 14.18
CA ASN A 984 4.34 9.14 15.35
C ASN A 984 5.71 9.82 15.20
N GLY A 985 6.19 10.04 13.96
CA GLY A 985 7.47 10.69 13.71
C GLY A 985 8.65 9.96 14.34
N VAL A 986 9.52 10.72 15.01
CA VAL A 986 10.74 10.23 15.65
C VAL A 986 10.60 10.21 17.17
N LEU A 987 10.87 9.07 17.78
CA LEU A 987 11.01 8.90 19.22
C LEU A 987 12.50 8.75 19.58
N ARG A 988 12.91 9.30 20.72
CA ARG A 988 14.25 9.19 21.31
C ARG A 988 14.19 8.39 22.61
N PHE A 989 15.15 7.50 22.84
CA PHE A 989 15.39 6.86 24.13
C PHE A 989 16.85 7.10 24.55
N GLN A 990 17.06 7.56 25.77
CA GLN A 990 18.40 7.68 26.35
C GLN A 990 18.63 6.50 27.30
N ARG A 991 19.66 5.69 27.05
CA ARG A 991 20.15 4.72 28.02
C ARG A 991 21.04 5.45 29.04
N ASP A 992 20.80 5.22 30.33
CA ASP A 992 21.71 5.69 31.37
C ASP A 992 23.11 5.09 31.15
N GLY A 993 24.15 5.92 31.25
CA GLY A 993 25.53 5.45 31.25
C GLY A 993 25.83 4.70 32.55
N GLN A 994 26.51 3.56 32.44
CA GLN A 994 27.14 2.89 33.60
C GLN A 994 28.44 3.58 34.01
#